data_AF-A0A2S1JMJ4-F1
#
_entry.id   AF-A0A2S1JMJ4-F1
#
_cell.length_a   1.000
_cell.length_b   1.000
_cell.length_c   1.000
_cell.angle_alpha   90.00
_cell.angle_beta   90.00
_cell.angle_gamma   90.00
#
_symmetry.space_group_name_H-M   'P 1'
#
loop_
_entity.id
_entity.type
_entity.pdbx_description
1 polymer ?
#
loop_
_entity_poly.entity_id
_entity_poly.type
_entity_poly.pdbx_seq_one_letter_code
_entity_poly.pdbx_strand_id
1 'polypeptide(L)'
;MEAELNDKTRIVRPSDTPPGSGQSTSGLTEDGDITVVVQQDKTGANDHPPVKGAQPVIPSAAASFSSDATVFAPPPNRGASGPEANEVLGGVSADSAVIPEPFEASGSNAVTKTVIKGRFELDKLLGVGGMGAVYKALDRRKLEASDSEPYVAIKLLNDDFQKHPDAFISLQREARKSQTLAHPNIVTVYDFDRDGDRVFMTMEFLEGAPLDKLLRDHADVGLEPERARSVFWDISQALIYAHSHKIVHSDFKPGNIFVTNKKGAKVFDFGIARAVSEGGISNKVGETTVFDAGTLGALTPAYASLEMLKGAEPAPSDDVFALGCVAYELFCGRHPYDKTPADKALEQGLRPKRIKGLNRRQWRALESALELKRENRTSTVEKFVQAFFVSHTWKWVLGSAFVMVLGGAVVGYGHLQQQNAVEQERVRIELERKHEQELLARRIADKKEAITRLIGLSILTPAWERDLQLELKEYSDLNPADSEFLDSSRRQVSELFLAAATGQLNLGNLDQADVMLAGVANWYGESEEAEAIKTQLANDRENLRARLEAERIAEEREAERIRLAEERAERRRLSALKQKQIDSVLDDMEAALTCSFSMNVTAIGSQLSSLAKLDSAKALKIRPVVGEELVNCASNLGTKDPLQTETLVDQFRALLPAYQPLKDFKLDFCGHLVPGSGRRGERYTCRDRLADGAKGPAMVVIKGLSGRPLAVGKYEVSSAELAQFCRIAGQCGEQTPEVSALPANKLSLATAEAYLSWLSDETGYRYRLPSEQEWFAAASARGEDEVADRNCHLKYGGIEKGAELVPARAGSSNGFGLLNAVGNVQEWGLGTEGELLALGGSRIDPMSRCLATTKKLHNGQPDEFTGFRVVRDVN
;
A
#
# COMPACT_ATOMS: atom_id res chain seq x y z
N MET A 1 -2.29 -28.18 46.22
CA MET A 1 -1.03 -27.87 46.93
C MET A 1 -0.62 -26.48 46.47
N GLU A 2 -1.36 -25.46 46.90
CA GLU A 2 -1.13 -24.63 48.11
C GLU A 2 0.06 -23.68 47.87
N ALA A 3 -0.04 -22.35 47.94
CA ALA A 3 -0.98 -21.41 48.58
C ALA A 3 -0.97 -20.09 47.74
N GLU A 4 -1.84 -19.07 47.80
CA GLU A 4 -2.86 -18.55 48.73
C GLU A 4 -3.63 -17.45 47.90
N LEU A 5 -4.97 -17.42 47.82
CA LEU A 5 -5.91 -16.56 48.59
C LEU A 5 -5.44 -15.09 48.78
N ASN A 6 -6.19 -14.00 48.60
CA ASN A 6 -7.64 -13.70 48.47
C ASN A 6 -7.74 -12.24 47.90
N ASP A 7 -8.66 -11.88 46.99
CA ASP A 7 -10.08 -11.52 47.23
C ASP A 7 -10.21 -10.11 47.90
N LYS A 8 -11.03 -9.12 47.52
CA LYS A 8 -12.28 -9.07 46.73
C LYS A 8 -12.75 -7.60 46.63
N THR A 9 -13.38 -7.20 45.52
CA THR A 9 -14.61 -6.34 45.38
C THR A 9 -14.70 -4.93 46.04
N ARG A 10 -15.47 -3.92 45.60
CA ARG A 10 -16.45 -3.63 44.52
C ARG A 10 -16.98 -2.20 44.77
N ILE A 11 -17.08 -1.38 43.71
CA ILE A 11 -18.09 -0.35 43.33
C ILE A 11 -18.78 0.52 44.43
N VAL A 12 -18.77 1.85 44.25
CA VAL A 12 -19.92 2.80 44.08
C VAL A 12 -19.54 4.23 44.57
N ARG A 13 -19.58 5.20 43.61
CA ARG A 13 -20.05 6.62 43.58
C ARG A 13 -19.98 7.58 44.82
N PRO A 14 -20.07 8.91 44.58
CA PRO A 14 -19.37 9.96 45.32
C PRO A 14 -20.23 10.68 46.37
N SER A 15 -19.59 11.67 47.01
CA SER A 15 -20.06 12.72 47.94
C SER A 15 -19.93 12.39 49.42
N ASP A 16 -18.99 13.08 50.09
CA ASP A 16 -19.26 14.04 51.17
C ASP A 16 -18.01 14.32 52.02
N THR A 17 -17.76 15.61 52.20
CA THR A 17 -16.86 16.30 53.15
C THR A 17 -16.82 15.70 54.57
N PRO A 18 -15.73 15.91 55.35
CA PRO A 18 -15.71 16.97 56.39
C PRO A 18 -14.27 17.44 56.78
N PRO A 19 -14.03 18.16 57.90
CA PRO A 19 -14.26 19.59 58.09
C PRO A 19 -12.97 20.37 58.46
N GLY A 20 -13.03 21.70 58.34
CA GLY A 20 -11.95 22.61 58.70
C GLY A 20 -12.04 23.22 60.11
N SER A 21 -11.04 24.04 60.43
CA SER A 21 -11.11 25.32 61.17
C SER A 21 -9.68 25.85 61.33
N GLY A 22 -9.35 27.15 61.27
CA GLY A 22 -10.11 28.39 61.04
C GLY A 22 -9.16 29.44 60.43
N GLN A 23 -9.48 30.71 60.22
CA GLN A 23 -10.53 31.58 60.73
C GLN A 23 -10.65 32.79 59.75
N SER A 24 -11.88 33.28 59.57
CA SER A 24 -12.29 34.71 59.63
C SER A 24 -11.69 35.71 58.62
N THR A 25 -12.42 36.54 57.85
CA THR A 25 -13.84 36.95 57.87
C THR A 25 -14.21 37.73 56.58
N SER A 26 -15.47 37.57 56.15
CA SER A 26 -16.40 38.55 55.48
C SER A 26 -15.94 39.36 54.25
N GLY A 27 -16.64 39.48 53.13
CA GLY A 27 -18.00 39.08 52.71
C GLY A 27 -18.31 39.76 51.37
N LEU A 28 -18.98 39.04 50.45
CA LEU A 28 -20.20 39.41 49.68
C LEU A 28 -20.26 40.85 49.11
N THR A 29 -20.62 41.15 47.85
CA THR A 29 -21.47 40.50 46.83
C THR A 29 -21.47 41.40 45.58
N GLU A 30 -21.69 40.77 44.42
CA GLU A 30 -22.50 41.18 43.25
C GLU A 30 -22.35 42.54 42.52
N ASP A 31 -22.62 42.41 41.21
CA ASP A 31 -23.07 43.36 40.19
C ASP A 31 -22.09 44.31 39.48
N GLY A 32 -22.06 44.12 38.14
CA GLY A 32 -22.42 45.17 37.19
C GLY A 32 -21.31 46.08 36.66
N ASP A 33 -21.09 45.97 35.33
CA ASP A 33 -20.70 47.01 34.35
C ASP A 33 -19.65 48.09 34.71
N ILE A 34 -18.71 48.32 33.78
CA ILE A 34 -18.46 49.61 33.11
C ILE A 34 -17.13 49.56 32.33
N THR A 35 -17.24 49.82 31.03
CA THR A 35 -16.21 50.18 30.05
C THR A 35 -15.63 51.58 30.34
N VAL A 36 -14.42 51.92 29.86
CA VAL A 36 -14.01 53.25 29.30
C VAL A 36 -12.48 53.25 29.04
N VAL A 37 -11.82 53.90 28.07
CA VAL A 37 -12.01 54.51 26.71
C VAL A 37 -10.59 54.98 26.29
N VAL A 38 -10.22 55.08 25.01
CA VAL A 38 -10.15 56.31 24.15
C VAL A 38 -9.40 55.87 22.87
N GLN A 39 -9.73 56.16 21.59
CA GLN A 39 -10.80 56.87 20.83
C GLN A 39 -10.67 56.41 19.34
N GLN A 40 -11.76 56.07 18.63
CA GLN A 40 -12.49 56.86 17.58
C GLN A 40 -11.72 57.12 16.26
N ASP A 41 -12.27 56.96 15.04
CA ASP A 41 -13.62 57.20 14.49
C ASP A 41 -13.91 56.28 13.25
N LYS A 42 -15.10 55.64 13.11
CA LYS A 42 -16.32 56.03 12.33
C LYS A 42 -16.08 56.19 10.81
N THR A 43 -16.86 55.70 9.84
CA THR A 43 -18.24 55.19 9.60
C THR A 43 -18.23 54.64 8.15
N GLY A 44 -19.10 53.80 7.57
CA GLY A 44 -20.41 53.25 7.89
C GLY A 44 -20.92 52.48 6.65
N ALA A 45 -21.64 51.39 6.90
CA ALA A 45 -22.88 50.92 6.26
C ALA A 45 -23.07 50.91 4.71
N ASN A 46 -23.36 49.69 4.22
CA ASN A 46 -24.55 49.28 3.44
C ASN A 46 -24.42 48.81 1.97
N ASP A 47 -25.09 47.66 1.78
CA ASP A 47 -25.89 47.16 0.65
C ASP A 47 -25.27 46.35 -0.52
N HIS A 48 -25.82 45.12 -0.60
CA HIS A 48 -25.81 44.10 -1.66
C HIS A 48 -26.31 44.60 -3.05
N PRO A 49 -26.46 43.73 -4.09
CA PRO A 49 -25.63 42.68 -4.72
C PRO A 49 -25.59 42.94 -6.28
N PRO A 50 -25.82 41.96 -7.18
CA PRO A 50 -24.99 40.87 -7.72
C PRO A 50 -24.66 41.05 -9.24
N VAL A 51 -24.14 39.97 -9.88
CA VAL A 51 -24.49 39.47 -11.25
C VAL A 51 -23.39 39.43 -12.32
N LYS A 52 -22.96 38.17 -12.58
CA LYS A 52 -22.73 37.42 -13.86
C LYS A 52 -21.72 37.86 -14.93
N GLY A 53 -21.06 36.80 -15.46
CA GLY A 53 -20.86 36.55 -16.91
C GLY A 53 -19.42 36.72 -17.38
N ALA A 54 -18.58 35.68 -17.42
CA ALA A 54 -18.44 34.64 -18.46
C ALA A 54 -17.66 35.09 -19.72
N GLN A 55 -16.36 34.72 -19.75
CA GLN A 55 -15.50 34.17 -20.85
C GLN A 55 -15.50 34.83 -22.27
N PRO A 56 -14.73 34.33 -23.25
CA PRO A 56 -13.26 34.31 -23.45
C PRO A 56 -12.90 34.97 -24.82
N VAL A 57 -11.67 34.84 -25.34
CA VAL A 57 -11.33 34.52 -26.76
C VAL A 57 -9.78 34.51 -26.95
N ILE A 58 -9.28 33.44 -27.58
CA ILE A 58 -7.93 33.19 -28.15
C ILE A 58 -8.03 33.38 -29.68
N PRO A 59 -6.96 33.72 -30.45
CA PRO A 59 -6.22 32.72 -31.27
C PRO A 59 -4.72 33.12 -31.50
N SER A 60 -3.75 32.39 -32.08
CA SER A 60 -3.55 31.03 -32.60
C SER A 60 -2.04 30.90 -32.97
N ALA A 61 -1.53 29.65 -32.90
CA ALA A 61 -0.44 29.02 -33.67
C ALA A 61 1.01 29.59 -33.69
N ALA A 62 1.95 28.79 -33.15
CA ALA A 62 3.05 28.20 -33.92
C ALA A 62 3.68 27.04 -33.12
N ALA A 63 3.66 25.85 -33.68
CA ALA A 63 4.40 24.71 -33.17
C ALA A 63 5.90 24.90 -33.44
N SER A 64 6.72 24.78 -32.39
CA SER A 64 8.17 24.57 -32.52
C SER A 64 8.57 23.51 -31.49
N PHE A 65 9.11 22.40 -32.00
CA PHE A 65 9.73 21.35 -31.20
C PHE A 65 10.86 21.92 -30.32
N SER A 66 10.80 21.62 -29.03
CA SER A 66 11.90 21.87 -28.07
C SER A 66 12.08 20.62 -27.22
N SER A 67 13.11 19.85 -27.52
CA SER A 67 13.62 18.80 -26.65
C SER A 67 14.36 19.43 -25.47
N ASP A 68 13.93 19.07 -24.27
CA ASP A 68 14.64 19.14 -22.99
C ASP A 68 15.07 20.55 -22.52
N ALA A 69 14.13 21.27 -21.88
CA ALA A 69 14.43 22.45 -21.08
C ALA A 69 13.54 22.49 -19.83
N THR A 70 14.14 22.45 -18.64
CA THR A 70 13.49 22.82 -17.39
C THR A 70 13.28 24.34 -17.37
N VAL A 71 12.06 24.80 -17.56
CA VAL A 71 11.72 26.24 -17.56
C VAL A 71 11.25 26.67 -16.16
N PHE A 72 11.86 27.73 -15.61
CA PHE A 72 11.46 28.38 -14.36
C PHE A 72 10.67 29.67 -14.64
N ALA A 73 9.48 29.82 -14.07
CA ALA A 73 8.66 31.02 -14.22
C ALA A 73 9.06 32.16 -13.24
N PRO A 74 9.10 33.44 -13.66
CA PRO A 74 9.28 34.61 -12.78
C PRO A 74 7.94 35.17 -12.25
N PRO A 75 7.94 36.01 -11.18
CA PRO A 75 6.71 36.56 -10.59
C PRO A 75 6.16 37.78 -11.38
N PRO A 76 4.83 38.05 -11.36
CA PRO A 76 4.25 39.11 -12.17
C PRO A 76 4.28 40.49 -11.48
N ASN A 77 4.50 41.53 -12.27
CA ASN A 77 4.45 42.94 -11.87
C ASN A 77 3.25 43.64 -12.55
N ARG A 78 2.64 44.60 -11.84
CA ARG A 78 1.39 45.32 -12.22
C ARG A 78 1.64 46.40 -13.29
N GLY A 79 0.68 46.60 -14.21
CA GLY A 79 0.54 47.88 -14.95
C GLY A 79 -0.22 47.88 -16.29
N ALA A 80 -1.50 48.29 -16.23
CA ALA A 80 -2.28 49.18 -17.12
C ALA A 80 -2.45 49.03 -18.67
N SER A 81 -3.72 49.29 -19.06
CA SER A 81 -4.31 49.83 -20.32
C SER A 81 -4.67 48.89 -21.51
N GLY A 82 -5.96 48.88 -21.90
CA GLY A 82 -6.54 48.21 -23.10
C GLY A 82 -6.79 49.20 -24.27
N PRO A 83 -7.84 49.07 -25.12
CA PRO A 83 -8.66 47.92 -25.54
C PRO A 83 -8.83 47.82 -27.10
N GLU A 84 -9.83 47.04 -27.57
CA GLU A 84 -10.42 46.87 -28.95
C GLU A 84 -10.02 45.58 -29.70
N ALA A 85 -10.86 44.87 -30.48
CA ALA A 85 -12.32 44.66 -30.62
C ALA A 85 -12.54 43.55 -31.70
N ASN A 86 -13.61 42.75 -31.54
CA ASN A 86 -14.38 41.93 -32.51
C ASN A 86 -13.69 40.83 -33.36
N GLU A 87 -14.35 39.79 -33.89
CA GLU A 87 -15.55 38.95 -33.62
C GLU A 87 -15.61 37.96 -34.83
N VAL A 88 -16.32 36.82 -34.69
CA VAL A 88 -17.01 36.03 -35.76
C VAL A 88 -16.44 34.66 -36.24
N LEU A 89 -17.10 33.60 -35.71
CA LEU A 89 -17.71 32.37 -36.31
C LEU A 89 -16.93 31.35 -37.18
N GLY A 90 -17.15 30.06 -36.85
CA GLY A 90 -17.28 28.97 -37.84
C GLY A 90 -16.72 27.61 -37.38
N GLY A 91 -17.59 26.64 -37.05
CA GLY A 91 -17.21 25.31 -36.55
C GLY A 91 -16.84 24.26 -37.61
N VAL A 92 -16.44 23.07 -37.15
CA VAL A 92 -16.80 21.70 -37.60
C VAL A 92 -15.93 20.67 -36.83
N SER A 93 -16.56 19.55 -36.47
CA SER A 93 -16.11 18.43 -35.63
C SER A 93 -14.91 17.61 -36.14
N ALA A 94 -14.15 17.01 -35.22
CA ALA A 94 -13.48 15.71 -35.38
C ALA A 94 -13.15 15.07 -34.01
N ASP A 95 -13.48 13.79 -33.87
CA ASP A 95 -13.12 12.89 -32.76
C ASP A 95 -11.61 12.85 -32.49
N SER A 96 -11.20 12.87 -31.21
CA SER A 96 -9.98 12.20 -30.71
C SER A 96 -9.86 12.20 -29.18
N ALA A 97 -9.61 11.00 -28.64
CA ALA A 97 -8.80 10.64 -27.47
C ALA A 97 -8.84 11.54 -26.21
N VAL A 98 -9.43 10.99 -25.14
CA VAL A 98 -9.41 11.51 -23.77
C VAL A 98 -7.98 11.47 -23.21
N ILE A 99 -7.42 12.64 -22.91
CA ILE A 99 -6.24 12.86 -22.08
C ILE A 99 -6.74 13.46 -20.75
N PRO A 100 -6.36 12.96 -19.56
CA PRO A 100 -6.74 13.58 -18.29
C PRO A 100 -5.92 14.86 -18.06
N GLU A 101 -6.58 15.97 -17.74
CA GLU A 101 -5.96 17.26 -17.43
C GLU A 101 -5.24 17.29 -16.07
N PRO A 102 -4.22 18.18 -15.91
CA PRO A 102 -3.55 18.41 -14.63
C PRO A 102 -4.44 19.22 -13.67
N PHE A 103 -4.43 18.80 -12.40
CA PHE A 103 -5.25 19.35 -11.31
C PHE A 103 -5.05 20.86 -11.09
N GLU A 104 -6.09 21.67 -11.36
CA GLU A 104 -6.19 23.04 -10.85
C GLU A 104 -6.75 23.07 -9.41
N ALA A 105 -6.20 24.00 -8.63
CA ALA A 105 -6.55 24.29 -7.26
C ALA A 105 -7.87 25.07 -7.17
N SER A 106 -8.82 24.61 -6.35
CA SER A 106 -9.99 25.38 -5.94
C SER A 106 -9.92 25.68 -4.44
N GLY A 107 -10.12 26.96 -4.09
CA GLY A 107 -9.89 27.50 -2.76
C GLY A 107 -11.01 27.19 -1.74
N SER A 108 -10.61 26.68 -0.58
CA SER A 108 -11.19 26.97 0.73
C SER A 108 -10.10 26.71 1.80
N ASN A 109 -10.13 27.46 2.91
CA ASN A 109 -9.06 27.52 3.91
C ASN A 109 -8.76 26.17 4.60
N ALA A 110 -7.87 25.39 3.98
CA ALA A 110 -6.83 24.55 4.58
C ALA A 110 -6.02 24.01 3.39
N VAL A 111 -4.87 24.60 3.08
CA VAL A 111 -3.98 24.02 2.06
C VAL A 111 -3.38 22.76 2.67
N THR A 112 -4.03 21.61 2.44
CA THR A 112 -3.44 20.30 2.72
C THR A 112 -2.26 20.15 1.79
N LYS A 113 -1.07 20.54 2.27
CA LYS A 113 0.19 20.22 1.61
C LYS A 113 0.24 18.72 1.39
N THR A 114 0.62 18.31 0.19
CA THR A 114 0.68 16.89 -0.17
C THR A 114 1.79 16.23 0.65
N VAL A 115 1.46 15.19 1.40
CA VAL A 115 2.43 14.42 2.19
C VAL A 115 2.65 13.07 1.55
N ILE A 116 3.90 12.75 1.21
CA ILE A 116 4.32 11.46 0.65
C ILE A 116 4.84 10.56 1.78
N LYS A 117 4.37 9.30 1.78
CA LYS A 117 4.71 8.25 2.75
C LYS A 117 4.48 8.69 4.20
N GLY A 118 3.53 9.60 4.43
CA GLY A 118 3.27 10.21 5.74
C GLY A 118 4.42 11.05 6.33
N ARG A 119 5.55 11.20 5.61
CA ARG A 119 6.82 11.77 6.12
C ARG A 119 7.22 13.05 5.40
N PHE A 120 7.10 13.10 4.09
CA PHE A 120 7.65 14.19 3.30
C PHE A 120 6.53 15.12 2.86
N GLU A 121 6.49 16.32 3.43
CA GLU A 121 5.51 17.34 3.08
C GLU A 121 6.06 18.20 1.94
N LEU A 122 5.44 18.11 0.75
CA LEU A 122 5.87 18.88 -0.42
C LEU A 122 5.62 20.37 -0.19
N ASP A 123 6.66 21.18 -0.38
CA ASP A 123 6.65 22.63 -0.09
C ASP A 123 6.68 23.47 -1.38
N LYS A 124 7.69 23.26 -2.24
CA LYS A 124 7.89 24.09 -3.44
C LYS A 124 8.40 23.27 -4.62
N LEU A 125 7.79 23.42 -5.79
CA LEU A 125 8.34 22.87 -7.04
C LEU A 125 9.67 23.56 -7.40
N LEU A 126 10.72 22.77 -7.53
CA LEU A 126 12.07 23.20 -7.88
C LEU A 126 12.39 23.01 -9.36
N GLY A 127 11.70 22.13 -10.09
CA GLY A 127 11.94 21.95 -11.51
C GLY A 127 11.16 20.78 -12.10
N VAL A 128 10.94 20.80 -13.40
CA VAL A 128 10.29 19.72 -14.16
C VAL A 128 11.22 19.30 -15.31
N GLY A 129 11.39 18.00 -15.52
CA GLY A 129 12.19 17.43 -16.60
C GLY A 129 11.49 16.21 -17.22
N GLY A 130 12.11 15.61 -18.24
CA GLY A 130 11.49 14.53 -19.01
C GLY A 130 11.07 13.30 -18.20
N MET A 131 11.74 13.03 -17.07
CA MET A 131 11.45 11.88 -16.22
C MET A 131 10.57 12.21 -15.00
N GLY A 132 10.19 13.48 -14.79
CA GLY A 132 9.36 13.87 -13.65
C GLY A 132 9.63 15.27 -13.09
N ALA A 133 9.22 15.50 -11.85
CA ALA A 133 9.26 16.81 -11.20
C ALA A 133 9.99 16.76 -9.85
N VAL A 134 10.83 17.76 -9.57
CA VAL A 134 11.62 17.88 -8.34
C VAL A 134 10.99 18.92 -7.42
N TYR A 135 10.78 18.58 -6.16
CA TYR A 135 10.18 19.42 -5.13
C TYR A 135 11.13 19.60 -3.94
N LYS A 136 11.14 20.78 -3.35
CA LYS A 136 11.57 20.98 -1.97
C LYS A 136 10.50 20.39 -1.08
N ALA A 137 10.88 19.54 -0.14
CA ALA A 137 9.98 18.91 0.81
C ALA A 137 10.52 19.02 2.23
N LEU A 138 9.63 19.18 3.19
CA LEU A 138 9.93 19.13 4.61
C LEU A 138 9.90 17.68 5.09
N ASP A 139 11.02 17.18 5.61
CA ASP A 139 11.09 15.87 6.24
C ASP A 139 10.61 15.97 7.69
N ARG A 140 9.38 15.50 7.94
CA ARG A 140 8.73 15.60 9.26
C ARG A 140 9.50 14.89 10.37
N ARG A 141 10.29 13.85 10.05
CA ARG A 141 11.12 13.15 11.04
C ARG A 141 12.34 13.98 11.44
N LYS A 142 12.97 14.65 10.47
CA LYS A 142 14.05 15.61 10.78
C LYS A 142 13.54 16.79 11.59
N LEU A 143 12.33 17.28 11.28
CA LEU A 143 11.69 18.32 12.06
C LEU A 143 11.38 17.88 13.51
N GLU A 144 10.83 16.67 13.70
CA GLU A 144 10.57 16.10 15.04
C GLU A 144 11.87 15.96 15.85
N ALA A 145 12.96 15.56 15.19
CA ALA A 145 14.29 15.48 15.78
C ALA A 145 14.98 16.84 16.00
N SER A 146 14.30 17.96 15.70
CA SER A 146 14.84 19.33 15.80
C SER A 146 16.13 19.55 14.99
N ASP A 147 16.23 18.92 13.81
CA ASP A 147 17.34 19.15 12.88
C ASP A 147 17.33 20.59 12.35
N SER A 148 18.51 21.20 12.24
CA SER A 148 18.70 22.57 11.77
C SER A 148 18.36 22.77 10.29
N GLU A 149 18.46 21.73 9.46
CA GLU A 149 18.13 21.76 8.03
C GLU A 149 17.15 20.61 7.67
N PRO A 150 15.84 20.74 8.01
CA PRO A 150 14.87 19.64 7.88
C PRO A 150 14.33 19.46 6.45
N TYR A 151 14.89 20.14 5.46
CA TYR A 151 14.42 20.09 4.07
C TYR A 151 15.23 19.10 3.23
N VAL A 152 14.53 18.41 2.33
CA VAL A 152 15.10 17.50 1.33
C VAL A 152 14.56 17.86 -0.05
N ALA A 153 15.25 17.44 -1.11
CA ALA A 153 14.71 17.48 -2.47
C ALA A 153 14.10 16.11 -2.81
N ILE A 154 12.94 16.12 -3.45
CA ILE A 154 12.20 14.92 -3.87
C ILE A 154 11.92 14.98 -5.35
N LYS A 155 12.47 14.03 -6.11
CA LYS A 155 12.16 13.83 -7.53
C LYS A 155 11.03 12.80 -7.64
N LEU A 156 9.85 13.26 -8.00
CA LEU A 156 8.70 12.43 -8.34
C LEU A 156 8.77 12.04 -9.82
N LEU A 157 8.64 10.75 -10.12
CA LEU A 157 8.66 10.27 -11.50
C LEU A 157 7.28 10.36 -12.16
N ASN A 158 7.26 10.58 -13.47
CA ASN A 158 6.01 10.71 -14.25
C ASN A 158 5.27 9.36 -14.38
N ASP A 159 4.04 9.40 -14.90
CA ASP A 159 3.15 8.22 -15.01
C ASP A 159 3.64 7.17 -16.03
N ASP A 160 4.51 7.54 -16.97
CA ASP A 160 5.06 6.61 -17.96
C ASP A 160 6.04 5.63 -17.31
N PHE A 161 6.77 6.06 -16.28
CA PHE A 161 7.62 5.18 -15.46
C PHE A 161 6.81 4.30 -14.49
N GLN A 162 5.60 4.70 -14.11
CA GLN A 162 4.75 3.94 -13.19
C GLN A 162 4.10 2.71 -13.85
N LYS A 163 3.93 2.72 -15.17
CA LYS A 163 3.25 1.66 -15.95
C LYS A 163 4.14 0.49 -16.35
N HIS A 164 5.46 0.61 -16.22
CA HIS A 164 6.41 -0.42 -16.63
C HIS A 164 6.95 -1.21 -15.41
N PRO A 165 6.62 -2.51 -15.27
CA PRO A 165 7.03 -3.33 -14.11
C PRO A 165 8.55 -3.38 -13.88
N ASP A 166 9.33 -3.33 -14.96
CA ASP A 166 10.80 -3.41 -14.91
C ASP A 166 11.48 -2.06 -14.66
N ALA A 167 10.78 -0.95 -14.90
CA ALA A 167 11.34 0.40 -14.75
C ALA A 167 11.68 0.70 -13.28
N PHE A 168 10.84 0.27 -12.34
CA PHE A 168 11.09 0.41 -10.91
C PHE A 168 12.36 -0.35 -10.46
N ILE A 169 12.57 -1.58 -10.97
CA ILE A 169 13.72 -2.41 -10.63
C ILE A 169 15.02 -1.78 -11.16
N SER A 170 15.00 -1.31 -12.41
CA SER A 170 16.15 -0.63 -13.02
C SER A 170 16.49 0.68 -12.28
N LEU A 171 15.49 1.52 -12.00
CA LEU A 171 15.69 2.77 -11.27
C LEU A 171 16.15 2.56 -9.82
N GLN A 172 15.68 1.50 -9.15
CA GLN A 172 16.17 1.12 -7.83
C GLN A 172 17.64 0.69 -7.88
N ARG A 173 18.05 -0.07 -8.91
CA ARG A 173 19.46 -0.46 -9.12
C ARG A 173 20.33 0.78 -9.38
N GLU A 174 19.83 1.76 -10.13
CA GLU A 174 20.52 3.04 -10.39
C GLU A 174 20.60 3.95 -9.16
N ALA A 175 19.53 4.04 -8.38
CA ALA A 175 19.51 4.77 -7.12
C ALA A 175 20.55 4.20 -6.15
N ARG A 176 20.68 2.87 -6.07
CA ARG A 176 21.71 2.19 -5.26
C ARG A 176 23.12 2.56 -5.72
N LYS A 177 23.39 2.60 -7.03
CA LYS A 177 24.70 3.06 -7.54
C LYS A 177 24.98 4.50 -7.11
N SER A 178 24.01 5.40 -7.24
CA SER A 178 24.16 6.80 -6.81
C SER A 178 24.37 6.92 -5.30
N GLN A 179 23.72 6.08 -4.49
CA GLN A 179 23.93 6.01 -3.04
C GLN A 179 25.35 5.56 -2.65
N THR A 180 26.05 4.78 -3.50
CA THR A 180 27.46 4.40 -3.24
C THR A 180 28.45 5.54 -3.49
N LEU A 181 28.04 6.61 -4.18
CA LEU A 181 28.90 7.74 -4.51
C LEU A 181 28.78 8.85 -3.45
N ALA A 182 29.54 8.72 -2.37
CA ALA A 182 29.60 9.74 -1.32
C ALA A 182 30.78 10.71 -1.56
N HIS A 183 30.51 11.84 -2.22
CA HIS A 183 31.54 12.84 -2.53
C HIS A 183 31.01 14.29 -2.41
N PRO A 184 31.82 15.26 -1.93
CA PRO A 184 31.38 16.65 -1.76
C PRO A 184 30.83 17.31 -3.04
N ASN A 185 31.33 16.92 -4.22
CA ASN A 185 30.89 17.43 -5.52
C ASN A 185 29.86 16.52 -6.23
N ILE A 186 29.30 15.52 -5.54
CA ILE A 186 28.19 14.68 -6.04
C ILE A 186 26.98 14.93 -5.13
N VAL A 187 25.78 14.93 -5.71
CA VAL A 187 24.53 15.03 -4.95
C VAL A 187 24.25 13.71 -4.24
N THR A 188 24.05 13.80 -2.93
CA THR A 188 23.76 12.68 -2.05
C THR A 188 22.31 12.26 -2.23
N VAL A 189 22.11 11.05 -2.73
CA VAL A 189 20.81 10.39 -2.77
C VAL A 189 20.59 9.68 -1.43
N TYR A 190 19.48 9.97 -0.76
CA TYR A 190 19.15 9.33 0.52
C TYR A 190 18.40 8.03 0.31
N ASP A 191 17.33 8.05 -0.49
CA ASP A 191 16.46 6.88 -0.66
C ASP A 191 15.71 6.92 -2.00
N PHE A 192 15.30 5.74 -2.48
CA PHE A 192 14.42 5.56 -3.63
C PHE A 192 13.31 4.60 -3.26
N ASP A 193 12.07 5.06 -3.40
CA ASP A 193 10.94 4.50 -2.69
C ASP A 193 9.63 4.75 -3.44
N ARG A 194 8.53 4.19 -2.92
CA ARG A 194 7.19 4.37 -3.49
C ARG A 194 6.12 4.57 -2.43
N ASP A 195 5.11 5.36 -2.79
CA ASP A 195 3.90 5.57 -2.00
C ASP A 195 2.67 5.37 -2.90
N GLY A 196 2.03 4.21 -2.78
CA GLY A 196 1.06 3.73 -3.78
C GLY A 196 1.75 3.55 -5.14
N ASP A 197 1.20 4.22 -6.16
CA ASP A 197 1.75 4.20 -7.53
C ASP A 197 2.84 5.27 -7.73
N ARG A 198 3.02 6.19 -6.78
CA ARG A 198 4.00 7.28 -6.91
C ARG A 198 5.39 6.79 -6.56
N VAL A 199 6.29 6.80 -7.53
CA VAL A 199 7.70 6.49 -7.34
C VAL A 199 8.48 7.78 -7.14
N PHE A 200 9.35 7.81 -6.13
CA PHE A 200 10.09 9.01 -5.77
C PHE A 200 11.51 8.71 -5.27
N MET A 201 12.39 9.69 -5.51
CA MET A 201 13.76 9.69 -5.01
C MET A 201 13.96 10.87 -4.07
N THR A 202 14.54 10.61 -2.90
CA THR A 202 14.89 11.64 -1.91
C THR A 202 16.39 11.92 -1.96
N MET A 203 16.76 13.20 -1.93
CA MET A 203 18.15 13.64 -2.05
C MET A 203 18.40 14.91 -1.24
N GLU A 204 19.67 15.29 -1.08
CA GLU A 204 20.02 16.53 -0.38
C GLU A 204 19.39 17.76 -1.07
N PHE A 205 18.88 18.69 -0.26
CA PHE A 205 18.35 19.96 -0.78
C PHE A 205 19.51 20.94 -1.00
N LEU A 206 19.62 21.49 -2.20
CA LEU A 206 20.65 22.45 -2.57
C LEU A 206 20.08 23.85 -2.80
N GLU A 207 20.79 24.86 -2.28
CA GLU A 207 20.49 26.27 -2.54
C GLU A 207 21.47 26.86 -3.56
N GLY A 208 20.93 27.40 -4.65
CA GLY A 208 21.73 27.89 -5.78
C GLY A 208 20.95 27.85 -7.09
N ALA A 209 21.65 27.60 -8.19
CA ALA A 209 21.05 27.49 -9.51
C ALA A 209 21.71 26.38 -10.35
N PRO A 210 20.96 25.73 -11.25
CA PRO A 210 21.54 24.80 -12.21
C PRO A 210 22.43 25.55 -13.22
N LEU A 211 23.49 24.88 -13.69
CA LEU A 211 24.54 25.52 -14.51
C LEU A 211 24.02 25.94 -15.89
N ASP A 212 23.09 25.20 -16.47
CA ASP A 212 22.45 25.56 -17.74
C ASP A 212 21.78 26.95 -17.69
N LYS A 213 21.14 27.29 -16.57
CA LYS A 213 20.54 28.60 -16.32
C LYS A 213 21.62 29.67 -16.21
N LEU A 214 22.67 29.40 -15.43
CA LEU A 214 23.79 30.34 -15.29
C LEU A 214 24.49 30.61 -16.63
N LEU A 215 24.70 29.58 -17.46
CA LEU A 215 25.33 29.75 -18.77
C LEU A 215 24.42 30.52 -19.75
N ARG A 216 23.10 30.37 -19.66
CA ARG A 216 22.14 31.21 -20.41
C ARG A 216 22.22 32.68 -19.98
N ASP A 217 22.28 32.93 -18.68
CA ASP A 217 22.39 34.29 -18.13
C ASP A 217 23.74 34.96 -18.48
N HIS A 218 24.76 34.15 -18.77
CA HIS A 218 26.11 34.57 -19.16
C HIS A 218 26.49 34.17 -20.59
N ALA A 219 25.50 34.11 -21.50
CA ALA A 219 25.72 33.75 -22.90
C ALA A 219 26.77 34.65 -23.56
N ASP A 220 27.59 34.08 -24.45
CA ASP A 220 28.65 34.76 -25.21
C ASP A 220 29.85 35.31 -24.41
N VAL A 221 29.78 35.31 -23.07
CA VAL A 221 30.84 35.84 -22.20
C VAL A 221 31.44 34.74 -21.33
N GLY A 222 30.61 33.80 -20.85
CA GLY A 222 31.01 32.79 -19.87
C GLY A 222 30.99 33.32 -18.44
N LEU A 223 31.34 32.46 -17.50
CA LEU A 223 31.44 32.83 -16.09
C LEU A 223 32.75 33.59 -15.83
N GLU A 224 32.77 34.34 -14.72
CA GLU A 224 33.97 35.00 -14.23
C GLU A 224 35.12 33.97 -14.06
N PRO A 225 36.39 34.29 -14.45
CA PRO A 225 37.42 33.27 -14.65
C PRO A 225 37.74 32.42 -13.42
N GLU A 226 37.72 33.01 -12.24
CA GLU A 226 37.97 32.33 -10.96
C GLU A 226 36.77 31.42 -10.62
N ARG A 227 35.54 31.89 -10.83
CA ARG A 227 34.33 31.09 -10.69
C ARG A 227 34.27 29.94 -11.69
N ALA A 228 34.61 30.19 -12.96
CA ALA A 228 34.68 29.19 -14.02
C ALA A 228 35.70 28.09 -13.68
N ARG A 229 36.89 28.47 -13.20
CA ARG A 229 37.92 27.52 -12.74
C ARG A 229 37.47 26.71 -11.54
N SER A 230 36.80 27.33 -10.57
CA SER A 230 36.29 26.64 -9.38
C SER A 230 35.23 25.61 -9.76
N VAL A 231 34.22 26.01 -10.56
CA VAL A 231 33.17 25.09 -11.02
C VAL A 231 33.76 23.97 -11.85
N PHE A 232 34.70 24.28 -12.76
CA PHE A 232 35.36 23.27 -13.58
C PHE A 232 36.16 22.27 -12.73
N TRP A 233 36.87 22.74 -11.70
CA TRP A 233 37.57 21.87 -10.77
C TRP A 233 36.61 20.93 -10.03
N ASP A 234 35.56 21.49 -9.43
CA ASP A 234 34.57 20.75 -8.65
C ASP A 234 33.88 19.63 -9.43
N ILE A 235 33.37 19.94 -10.63
CA ILE A 235 32.70 18.94 -11.48
C ILE A 235 33.69 17.90 -12.02
N SER A 236 34.96 18.27 -12.19
CA SER A 236 36.00 17.31 -12.58
C SER A 236 36.29 16.34 -11.45
N GLN A 237 36.33 16.81 -10.19
CA GLN A 237 36.53 15.92 -9.04
C GLN A 237 35.37 14.95 -8.86
N ALA A 238 34.14 15.38 -9.12
CA ALA A 238 32.98 14.49 -9.16
C ALA A 238 33.16 13.33 -10.16
N LEU A 239 33.59 13.64 -11.39
CA LEU A 239 33.81 12.63 -12.43
C LEU A 239 35.00 11.71 -12.13
N ILE A 240 36.13 12.26 -11.64
CA ILE A 240 37.29 11.46 -11.20
C ILE A 240 36.88 10.46 -10.13
N TYR A 241 36.12 10.92 -9.13
CA TYR A 241 35.64 10.06 -8.06
C TYR A 241 34.71 8.96 -8.59
N ALA A 242 33.74 9.29 -9.46
CA ALA A 242 32.86 8.30 -10.07
C ALA A 242 33.62 7.28 -10.93
N HIS A 243 34.60 7.74 -11.74
CA HIS A 243 35.43 6.87 -12.58
C HIS A 243 36.29 5.91 -11.75
N SER A 244 36.81 6.35 -10.60
CA SER A 244 37.53 5.47 -9.66
C SER A 244 36.64 4.35 -9.08
N HIS A 245 35.32 4.56 -9.04
CA HIS A 245 34.31 3.56 -8.66
C HIS A 245 33.74 2.80 -9.87
N LYS A 246 34.38 2.92 -11.04
CA LYS A 246 33.99 2.25 -12.31
C LYS A 246 32.61 2.66 -12.83
N ILE A 247 32.20 3.91 -12.56
CA ILE A 247 30.92 4.49 -12.98
C ILE A 247 31.19 5.61 -13.98
N VAL A 248 30.69 5.48 -15.21
CA VAL A 248 30.73 6.53 -16.25
C VAL A 248 29.38 7.23 -16.28
N HIS A 249 29.35 8.57 -16.32
CA HIS A 249 28.12 9.35 -16.22
C HIS A 249 27.25 9.24 -17.47
N SER A 250 27.82 9.28 -18.69
CA SER A 250 27.10 9.01 -19.96
C SER A 250 25.95 9.95 -20.34
N ASP A 251 25.66 11.01 -19.57
CA ASP A 251 24.77 12.13 -19.95
C ASP A 251 25.23 13.40 -19.23
N PHE A 252 26.55 13.64 -19.24
CA PHE A 252 27.12 14.80 -18.57
C PHE A 252 26.81 16.07 -19.37
N LYS A 253 26.04 16.99 -18.79
CA LYS A 253 25.60 18.24 -19.42
C LYS A 253 25.41 19.36 -18.38
N PRO A 254 25.35 20.65 -18.78
CA PRO A 254 25.10 21.74 -17.84
C PRO A 254 23.80 21.60 -17.02
N GLY A 255 22.79 20.95 -17.59
CA GLY A 255 21.53 20.68 -16.88
C GLY A 255 21.66 19.73 -15.69
N ASN A 256 22.74 18.93 -15.61
CA ASN A 256 23.00 17.96 -14.54
C ASN A 256 24.04 18.48 -13.51
N ILE A 257 24.33 19.78 -13.53
CA ILE A 257 25.29 20.43 -12.64
C ILE A 257 24.57 21.53 -11.87
N PHE A 258 24.68 21.51 -10.54
CA PHE A 258 24.10 22.51 -9.66
C PHE A 258 25.20 23.33 -8.98
N VAL A 259 25.14 24.66 -9.14
CA VAL A 259 26.11 25.58 -8.53
C VAL A 259 25.50 26.18 -7.28
N THR A 260 26.11 25.93 -6.13
CA THR A 260 25.57 26.29 -4.81
C THR A 260 25.95 27.72 -4.39
N ASN A 261 25.14 28.32 -3.51
CA ASN A 261 25.39 29.65 -2.93
C ASN A 261 26.54 29.64 -1.90
N LYS A 262 26.72 28.53 -1.17
CA LYS A 262 27.74 28.37 -0.09
C LYS A 262 29.16 28.07 -0.63
N LYS A 263 29.38 28.26 -1.95
CA LYS A 263 30.53 27.87 -2.78
C LYS A 263 30.62 26.35 -3.02
N GLY A 264 30.74 25.98 -4.30
CA GLY A 264 30.89 24.60 -4.75
C GLY A 264 29.91 24.23 -5.85
N ALA A 265 30.32 23.40 -6.81
CA ALA A 265 29.43 22.74 -7.77
C ALA A 265 29.23 21.27 -7.41
N LYS A 266 27.99 20.79 -7.60
CA LYS A 266 27.61 19.39 -7.41
C LYS A 266 27.02 18.83 -8.70
N VAL A 267 27.40 17.61 -9.04
CA VAL A 267 26.86 16.85 -10.16
C VAL A 267 25.72 15.96 -9.63
N PHE A 268 24.59 15.97 -10.32
CA PHE A 268 23.44 15.11 -10.02
C PHE A 268 23.04 14.34 -11.27
N ASP A 269 22.12 13.39 -11.11
CA ASP A 269 21.69 12.52 -12.20
C ASP A 269 22.91 11.87 -12.91
N PHE A 270 23.73 11.11 -12.16
CA PHE A 270 24.59 10.04 -12.72
C PHE A 270 23.71 8.91 -13.31
N GLY A 271 22.64 9.32 -14.01
CA GLY A 271 21.53 8.54 -14.45
C GLY A 271 22.07 7.35 -15.20
N ILE A 272 21.56 6.17 -14.84
CA ILE A 272 21.74 5.02 -15.72
C ILE A 272 23.22 4.73 -16.01
N ALA A 273 24.10 4.95 -15.03
CA ALA A 273 25.54 4.75 -15.21
C ALA A 273 25.82 3.29 -15.65
N ARG A 274 26.21 3.13 -16.92
CA ARG A 274 26.63 1.86 -17.51
C ARG A 274 27.97 1.50 -16.87
N ALA A 275 28.01 0.36 -16.19
CA ALA A 275 29.24 -0.13 -15.59
C ALA A 275 30.18 -0.57 -16.71
N VAL A 276 31.42 -0.07 -16.69
CA VAL A 276 32.43 -0.47 -17.67
C VAL A 276 32.87 -1.89 -17.33
N SER A 277 32.53 -2.86 -18.19
CA SER A 277 33.06 -4.22 -18.06
C SER A 277 34.41 -4.31 -18.75
N GLU A 278 35.47 -4.58 -18.01
CA GLU A 278 36.69 -5.19 -18.55
C GLU A 278 37.15 -6.35 -17.67
N GLY A 279 37.17 -7.54 -18.28
CA GLY A 279 38.13 -8.60 -18.00
C GLY A 279 37.88 -9.51 -16.80
N GLY A 280 37.12 -10.60 -17.03
CA GLY A 280 37.28 -11.87 -16.30
C GLY A 280 36.25 -12.17 -15.21
N ILE A 281 35.63 -13.35 -15.33
CA ILE A 281 34.63 -13.95 -14.42
C ILE A 281 33.21 -13.40 -14.61
N SER A 282 32.69 -13.59 -15.82
CA SER A 282 31.24 -13.81 -15.97
C SER A 282 30.95 -15.27 -15.60
N ASN A 283 30.13 -15.48 -14.57
CA ASN A 283 29.13 -16.55 -14.51
C ASN A 283 28.37 -16.51 -13.18
N LYS A 284 27.25 -15.78 -13.15
CA LYS A 284 25.95 -16.37 -12.80
C LYS A 284 24.85 -15.71 -13.65
N VAL A 285 24.53 -16.42 -14.73
CA VAL A 285 23.20 -16.62 -15.32
C VAL A 285 22.33 -15.37 -15.57
N GLY A 286 22.31 -14.93 -16.83
CA GLY A 286 21.04 -14.78 -17.55
C GLY A 286 20.17 -13.53 -17.35
N GLU A 287 20.73 -12.33 -17.25
CA GLU A 287 19.96 -11.09 -17.47
C GLU A 287 20.59 -10.28 -18.60
N THR A 288 20.20 -10.60 -19.84
CA THR A 288 20.18 -9.60 -20.92
C THR A 288 19.26 -8.48 -20.42
N THR A 289 19.79 -7.27 -20.27
CA THR A 289 19.06 -6.12 -19.73
C THR A 289 17.85 -5.80 -20.61
N VAL A 290 16.65 -6.19 -20.16
CA VAL A 290 15.37 -5.95 -20.87
C VAL A 290 15.01 -4.46 -20.97
N PHE A 291 15.79 -3.56 -20.36
CA PHE A 291 15.62 -2.12 -20.47
C PHE A 291 17.01 -1.45 -20.51
N ASP A 292 17.61 -1.35 -21.71
CA ASP A 292 18.71 -0.39 -21.93
C ASP A 292 18.06 0.98 -22.07
N ALA A 293 18.42 1.94 -21.22
CA ALA A 293 17.87 3.29 -21.28
C ALA A 293 18.15 4.01 -22.61
N GLY A 294 19.04 3.46 -23.45
CA GLY A 294 19.19 3.85 -24.84
C GLY A 294 17.89 3.76 -25.66
N THR A 295 16.96 2.87 -25.27
CA THR A 295 15.68 2.68 -25.99
C THR A 295 14.65 3.78 -25.74
N LEU A 296 14.89 4.67 -24.75
CA LEU A 296 13.98 5.77 -24.36
C LEU A 296 14.40 7.15 -24.87
N GLY A 297 15.44 7.26 -25.72
CA GLY A 297 15.83 8.54 -26.32
C GLY A 297 16.46 9.55 -25.33
N ALA A 298 17.09 9.07 -24.24
CA ALA A 298 17.62 9.89 -23.15
C ALA A 298 19.08 10.39 -23.35
N LEU A 299 19.58 10.45 -24.59
CA LEU A 299 20.90 11.03 -24.88
C LEU A 299 20.74 12.46 -25.35
N THR A 300 21.48 13.39 -24.75
CA THR A 300 21.50 14.80 -25.19
C THR A 300 22.51 14.97 -26.33
N PRO A 301 22.11 15.01 -27.61
CA PRO A 301 23.04 14.82 -28.73
C PRO A 301 24.13 15.89 -28.84
N ALA A 302 23.88 17.09 -28.29
CA ALA A 302 24.82 18.19 -28.26
C ALA A 302 26.09 17.90 -27.43
N TYR A 303 25.99 17.07 -26.39
CA TYR A 303 27.11 16.76 -25.46
C TYR A 303 27.61 15.32 -25.58
N ALA A 304 26.87 14.45 -26.28
CA ALA A 304 27.25 13.06 -26.47
C ALA A 304 28.48 12.93 -27.39
N SER A 305 29.41 12.04 -27.02
CA SER A 305 30.56 11.71 -27.86
C SER A 305 30.13 11.00 -29.15
N LEU A 306 30.99 11.03 -30.18
CA LEU A 306 30.74 10.31 -31.42
C LEU A 306 30.47 8.81 -31.19
N GLU A 307 31.20 8.22 -30.25
CA GLU A 307 31.11 6.81 -29.92
C GLU A 307 29.78 6.48 -29.23
N MET A 308 29.30 7.35 -28.34
CA MET A 308 27.97 7.22 -27.72
C MET A 308 26.84 7.35 -28.73
N LEU A 309 26.92 8.31 -29.67
CA LEU A 309 25.94 8.46 -30.74
C LEU A 309 25.89 7.24 -31.67
N LYS A 310 26.97 6.46 -31.74
CA LYS A 310 27.07 5.20 -32.49
C LYS A 310 26.71 3.95 -31.65
N GLY A 311 26.33 4.12 -30.38
CA GLY A 311 25.96 3.03 -29.49
C GLY A 311 27.13 2.17 -29.02
N ALA A 312 28.35 2.69 -29.00
CA ALA A 312 29.51 1.98 -28.43
C ALA A 312 29.43 1.90 -26.90
N GLU A 313 30.17 0.96 -26.30
CA GLU A 313 30.25 0.87 -24.84
C GLU A 313 30.81 2.17 -24.22
N PRO A 314 30.18 2.69 -23.15
CA PRO A 314 30.63 3.88 -22.46
C PRO A 314 32.02 3.70 -21.86
N ALA A 315 32.84 4.74 -21.99
CA ALA A 315 34.18 4.80 -21.45
C ALA A 315 34.43 6.15 -20.75
N PRO A 316 35.36 6.23 -19.79
CA PRO A 316 35.74 7.49 -19.15
C PRO A 316 36.04 8.64 -20.12
N SER A 317 36.59 8.31 -21.29
CA SER A 317 36.88 9.26 -22.38
C SER A 317 35.64 9.91 -22.99
N ASP A 318 34.44 9.34 -22.82
CA ASP A 318 33.19 9.95 -23.28
C ASP A 318 32.78 11.11 -22.36
N ASP A 319 32.86 10.91 -21.05
CA ASP A 319 32.66 11.99 -20.07
C ASP A 319 33.73 13.09 -20.22
N VAL A 320 34.96 12.75 -20.65
CA VAL A 320 36.00 13.75 -20.98
C VAL A 320 35.55 14.69 -22.11
N PHE A 321 34.89 14.17 -23.14
CA PHE A 321 34.37 14.98 -24.24
C PHE A 321 33.30 15.95 -23.75
N ALA A 322 32.31 15.42 -23.03
CA ALA A 322 31.22 16.20 -22.46
C ALA A 322 31.74 17.26 -21.48
N LEU A 323 32.68 16.89 -20.61
CA LEU A 323 33.37 17.82 -19.71
C LEU A 323 34.15 18.89 -20.47
N GLY A 324 34.77 18.55 -21.60
CA GLY A 324 35.40 19.50 -22.51
C GLY A 324 34.41 20.52 -23.06
N CYS A 325 33.21 20.09 -23.50
CA CYS A 325 32.16 20.98 -23.94
C CYS A 325 31.70 21.93 -22.83
N VAL A 326 31.43 21.40 -21.63
CA VAL A 326 31.04 22.19 -20.46
C VAL A 326 32.14 23.17 -20.06
N ALA A 327 33.40 22.74 -20.02
CA ALA A 327 34.53 23.61 -19.71
C ALA A 327 34.67 24.74 -20.73
N TYR A 328 34.50 24.45 -22.02
CA TYR A 328 34.52 25.46 -23.07
C TYR A 328 33.41 26.50 -22.86
N GLU A 329 32.19 26.06 -22.53
CA GLU A 329 31.07 26.95 -22.21
C GLU A 329 31.29 27.77 -20.94
N LEU A 330 31.87 27.20 -19.89
CA LEU A 330 32.19 27.92 -18.65
C LEU A 330 33.09 29.14 -18.92
N PHE A 331 34.04 29.03 -19.85
CA PHE A 331 35.02 30.08 -20.13
C PHE A 331 34.61 31.08 -21.22
N CYS A 332 33.60 30.78 -22.05
CA CYS A 332 33.21 31.69 -23.13
C CYS A 332 31.71 31.77 -23.44
N GLY A 333 30.86 31.06 -22.71
CA GLY A 333 29.40 31.12 -22.82
C GLY A 333 28.81 30.55 -24.11
N ARG A 334 29.58 29.78 -24.89
CA ARG A 334 29.15 29.17 -26.16
C ARG A 334 29.58 27.73 -26.24
N HIS A 335 28.75 26.86 -26.82
CA HIS A 335 29.13 25.48 -27.10
C HIS A 335 30.26 25.43 -28.16
N PRO A 336 31.27 24.54 -28.03
CA PRO A 336 32.42 24.47 -28.97
C PRO A 336 32.02 24.22 -30.43
N TYR A 337 30.91 23.51 -30.64
CA TYR A 337 30.35 23.13 -31.93
C TYR A 337 28.93 23.70 -32.17
N ASP A 338 28.54 24.76 -31.45
CA ASP A 338 27.22 25.38 -31.58
C ASP A 338 26.05 24.39 -31.43
N LYS A 339 26.17 23.49 -30.43
CA LYS A 339 25.25 22.38 -30.14
C LYS A 339 25.01 21.39 -31.31
N THR A 340 25.84 21.44 -32.35
CA THR A 340 25.85 20.45 -33.42
C THR A 340 26.34 19.11 -32.88
N PRO A 341 25.59 18.00 -33.06
CA PRO A 341 26.01 16.67 -32.62
C PRO A 341 27.37 16.24 -33.19
N ALA A 342 28.12 15.41 -32.46
CA ALA A 342 29.51 15.09 -32.77
C ALA A 342 29.72 14.39 -34.13
N ASP A 343 28.75 13.57 -34.58
CA ASP A 343 28.73 12.96 -35.91
C ASP A 343 28.63 14.02 -37.02
N LYS A 344 27.73 14.99 -36.86
CA LYS A 344 27.56 16.11 -37.78
C LYS A 344 28.70 17.11 -37.74
N ALA A 345 29.25 17.38 -36.55
CA ALA A 345 30.42 18.22 -36.40
C ALA A 345 31.65 17.62 -37.11
N LEU A 346 31.80 16.29 -37.08
CA LEU A 346 32.85 15.57 -37.80
C LEU A 346 32.63 15.62 -39.32
N GLU A 347 31.41 15.37 -39.80
CA GLU A 347 31.04 15.47 -41.23
C GLU A 347 31.30 16.88 -41.78
N GLN A 348 31.00 17.92 -41.01
CA GLN A 348 31.17 19.32 -41.39
C GLN A 348 32.60 19.85 -41.15
N GLY A 349 33.49 19.06 -40.55
CA GLY A 349 34.87 19.46 -40.26
C GLY A 349 34.98 20.63 -39.27
N LEU A 350 34.00 20.76 -38.35
CA LEU A 350 33.99 21.84 -37.36
C LEU A 350 35.17 21.71 -36.39
N ARG A 351 35.72 22.85 -35.97
CA ARG A 351 36.80 22.93 -34.96
C ARG A 351 36.49 24.01 -33.92
N PRO A 352 36.74 23.75 -32.64
CA PRO A 352 36.48 24.73 -31.58
C PRO A 352 37.40 25.95 -31.74
N LYS A 353 36.84 27.15 -31.52
CA LYS A 353 37.61 28.40 -31.62
C LYS A 353 38.42 28.61 -30.34
N ARG A 354 39.66 29.08 -30.47
CA ARG A 354 40.51 29.36 -29.30
C ARG A 354 39.89 30.44 -28.40
N ILE A 355 39.66 30.09 -27.13
CA ILE A 355 39.13 31.02 -26.12
C ILE A 355 40.19 32.06 -25.75
N LYS A 356 39.81 33.34 -25.83
CA LYS A 356 40.64 34.48 -25.41
C LYS A 356 40.63 34.55 -23.88
N GLY A 357 41.71 34.14 -23.23
CA GLY A 357 41.83 34.09 -21.77
C GLY A 357 42.51 32.82 -21.25
N LEU A 358 42.58 31.76 -22.06
CA LEU A 358 43.32 30.55 -21.74
C LEU A 358 44.75 30.59 -22.28
N ASN A 359 45.72 30.19 -21.45
CA ASN A 359 47.11 30.07 -21.87
C ASN A 359 47.29 28.89 -22.85
N ARG A 360 48.45 28.80 -23.52
CA ARG A 360 48.70 27.76 -24.54
C ARG A 360 48.56 26.32 -24.01
N ARG A 361 48.88 26.08 -22.74
CA ARG A 361 48.77 24.77 -22.10
C ARG A 361 47.31 24.41 -21.86
N GLN A 362 46.56 25.32 -21.22
CA GLN A 362 45.13 25.18 -20.95
C GLN A 362 44.33 24.96 -22.23
N TRP A 363 44.63 25.73 -23.29
CA TRP A 363 44.01 25.54 -24.59
C TRP A 363 44.28 24.16 -25.17
N ARG A 364 45.54 23.69 -25.16
CA ARG A 364 45.89 22.35 -25.67
C ARG A 364 45.20 21.22 -24.90
N ALA A 365 45.08 21.37 -23.58
CA ALA A 365 44.37 20.39 -22.76
C ALA A 365 42.88 20.35 -23.15
N LEU A 366 42.24 21.51 -23.29
CA LEU A 366 40.83 21.62 -23.69
C LEU A 366 40.60 21.13 -25.12
N GLU A 367 41.50 21.47 -26.05
CA GLU A 367 41.47 21.01 -27.45
C GLU A 367 41.57 19.49 -27.54
N SER A 368 42.47 18.86 -26.76
CA SER A 368 42.58 17.40 -26.70
C SER A 368 41.37 16.72 -26.05
N ALA A 369 40.66 17.38 -25.13
CA ALA A 369 39.41 16.85 -24.59
C ALA A 369 38.25 16.93 -25.60
N LEU A 370 38.25 17.94 -26.47
CA LEU A 370 37.22 18.19 -27.49
C LEU A 370 37.41 17.41 -28.79
N GLU A 371 38.46 16.58 -28.90
CA GLU A 371 38.68 15.73 -30.08
C GLU A 371 37.48 14.81 -30.33
N LEU A 372 36.93 14.88 -31.55
CA LEU A 372 35.70 14.17 -31.92
C LEU A 372 35.89 12.65 -31.98
N LYS A 373 37.10 12.17 -32.27
CA LYS A 373 37.44 10.73 -32.26
C LYS A 373 38.13 10.34 -30.96
N ARG A 374 37.66 9.27 -30.30
CA ARG A 374 38.19 8.74 -29.03
C ARG A 374 39.71 8.47 -29.04
N GLU A 375 40.27 8.00 -30.16
CA GLU A 375 41.71 7.69 -30.31
C GLU A 375 42.64 8.90 -30.12
N ASN A 376 42.15 10.12 -30.45
CA ASN A 376 42.91 11.36 -30.32
C ASN A 376 42.57 12.13 -29.04
N ARG A 377 41.54 11.68 -28.31
CA ARG A 377 41.00 12.34 -27.13
C ARG A 377 41.81 11.97 -25.90
N THR A 378 41.91 12.89 -24.94
CA THR A 378 42.46 12.57 -23.63
C THR A 378 41.68 11.40 -22.99
N SER A 379 42.39 10.39 -22.49
CA SER A 379 41.80 9.11 -22.10
C SER A 379 40.98 9.14 -20.80
N THR A 380 41.32 10.01 -19.84
CA THR A 380 40.67 10.09 -18.53
C THR A 380 40.56 11.54 -18.02
N VAL A 381 39.63 11.79 -17.11
CA VAL A 381 39.39 13.13 -16.55
C VAL A 381 40.60 13.62 -15.74
N GLU A 382 41.28 12.74 -15.01
CA GLU A 382 42.47 13.09 -14.21
C GLU A 382 43.58 13.65 -15.10
N LYS A 383 43.84 13.03 -16.26
CA LYS A 383 44.84 13.52 -17.21
C LYS A 383 44.46 14.89 -17.78
N PHE A 384 43.18 15.09 -18.07
CA PHE A 384 42.68 16.38 -18.57
C PHE A 384 42.88 17.48 -17.53
N VAL A 385 42.47 17.23 -16.27
CA VAL A 385 42.62 18.16 -15.15
C VAL A 385 44.08 18.45 -14.85
N GLN A 386 44.95 17.44 -14.80
CA GLN A 386 46.40 17.62 -14.58
C GLN A 386 47.02 18.49 -15.67
N ALA A 387 46.70 18.25 -16.94
CA ALA A 387 47.20 19.06 -18.05
C ALA A 387 46.68 20.51 -18.00
N PHE A 388 45.46 20.72 -17.52
CA PHE A 388 44.84 22.05 -17.44
C PHE A 388 45.36 22.87 -16.23
N PHE A 389 45.36 22.31 -15.03
CA PHE A 389 45.64 23.02 -13.77
C PHE A 389 47.11 22.93 -13.33
N VAL A 390 47.77 21.77 -13.41
CA VAL A 390 49.10 21.56 -12.80
C VAL A 390 50.24 22.05 -13.71
N SER A 391 51.15 22.88 -13.19
CA SER A 391 52.41 23.25 -13.86
C SER A 391 53.56 22.36 -13.40
N HIS A 392 54.19 21.63 -14.32
CA HIS A 392 55.48 20.98 -14.05
C HIS A 392 56.61 22.02 -14.02
N THR A 393 56.88 22.59 -12.85
CA THR A 393 58.02 23.49 -12.59
C THR A 393 59.21 22.77 -11.94
N TRP A 394 59.40 21.47 -12.17
CA TRP A 394 60.53 20.69 -11.63
C TRP A 394 61.79 20.73 -12.53
N LYS A 395 61.68 20.98 -13.84
CA LYS A 395 62.76 20.72 -14.82
C LYS A 395 64.05 21.58 -14.71
N TRP A 396 64.27 22.34 -13.64
CA TRP A 396 65.49 23.15 -13.43
C TRP A 396 66.39 22.70 -12.27
N VAL A 397 66.12 21.57 -11.60
CA VAL A 397 66.95 21.10 -10.45
C VAL A 397 67.87 19.90 -10.78
N LEU A 398 67.88 19.39 -12.02
CA LEU A 398 68.76 18.27 -12.46
C LEU A 398 69.74 18.69 -13.57
N GLY A 399 70.44 19.80 -13.37
CA GLY A 399 71.34 20.39 -14.36
C GLY A 399 72.62 21.01 -13.76
N SER A 400 73.15 20.44 -12.68
CA SER A 400 74.30 20.99 -11.94
C SER A 400 75.37 19.96 -11.56
N ALA A 401 75.53 18.89 -12.34
CA ALA A 401 76.54 17.84 -12.09
C ALA A 401 77.30 17.40 -13.36
N PHE A 402 77.55 18.32 -14.32
CA PHE A 402 78.32 18.02 -15.54
C PHE A 402 79.53 18.94 -15.78
N VAL A 403 79.99 19.67 -14.77
CA VAL A 403 81.12 20.64 -14.91
C VAL A 403 82.38 20.24 -14.10
N MET A 404 82.34 19.14 -13.33
CA MET A 404 83.48 18.70 -12.51
C MET A 404 84.36 17.58 -13.11
N VAL A 405 84.38 17.42 -14.44
CA VAL A 405 85.23 16.42 -15.12
C VAL A 405 86.35 17.04 -15.97
N LEU A 406 86.45 18.37 -16.03
CA LEU A 406 87.45 19.08 -16.87
C LEU A 406 88.60 19.75 -16.10
N GLY A 407 88.69 19.57 -14.77
CA GLY A 407 89.70 20.24 -13.92
C GLY A 407 90.91 19.41 -13.47
N GLY A 408 90.89 18.08 -13.63
CA GLY A 408 91.88 17.20 -13.00
C GLY A 408 93.13 16.85 -13.84
N ALA A 409 93.12 17.13 -15.14
CA ALA A 409 94.11 16.58 -16.07
C ALA A 409 95.38 17.45 -16.30
N VAL A 410 95.52 18.60 -15.62
CA VAL A 410 96.60 19.57 -15.93
C VAL A 410 97.69 19.68 -14.85
N VAL A 411 97.51 19.10 -13.65
CA VAL A 411 98.48 19.25 -12.54
C VAL A 411 99.45 18.05 -12.42
N GLY A 412 99.21 16.98 -13.17
CA GLY A 412 100.02 15.75 -13.15
C GLY A 412 101.35 15.77 -13.90
N TYR A 413 101.76 16.88 -14.52
CA TYR A 413 102.92 16.86 -15.44
C TYR A 413 104.12 17.70 -15.01
N GLY A 414 104.03 18.47 -13.91
CA GLY A 414 104.92 19.62 -13.75
C GLY A 414 106.10 19.50 -12.78
N HIS A 415 106.06 18.66 -11.75
CA HIS A 415 106.98 18.90 -10.62
C HIS A 415 107.53 17.65 -9.96
N LEU A 416 108.77 17.36 -10.35
CA LEU A 416 109.82 16.74 -9.55
C LEU A 416 109.67 15.24 -9.25
N GLN A 417 110.03 14.48 -10.28
CA GLN A 417 111.04 13.44 -10.10
C GLN A 417 112.24 13.92 -9.26
N GLN A 418 112.82 12.94 -8.55
CA GLN A 418 114.23 12.83 -8.14
C GLN A 418 114.56 13.23 -6.68
N GLN A 419 114.76 12.26 -5.79
CA GLN A 419 116.08 11.63 -5.55
C GLN A 419 116.08 10.53 -4.45
N ASN A 420 116.73 9.41 -4.79
CA ASN A 420 117.50 8.45 -3.99
C ASN A 420 116.80 7.45 -3.04
N ALA A 421 116.42 6.32 -3.64
CA ALA A 421 116.03 5.06 -2.99
C ALA A 421 117.22 4.10 -2.90
N VAL A 422 117.79 3.88 -1.69
CA VAL A 422 118.55 2.66 -1.33
C VAL A 422 118.39 2.25 0.15
N GLU A 423 117.88 3.08 1.07
CA GLU A 423 117.85 2.76 2.51
C GLU A 423 116.53 2.12 3.04
N GLN A 424 115.51 1.90 2.19
CA GLN A 424 114.16 1.52 2.64
C GLN A 424 113.87 0.00 2.72
N GLU A 425 114.73 -0.86 2.18
CA GLU A 425 114.37 -2.28 2.04
C GLU A 425 114.47 -3.10 3.35
N ARG A 426 115.21 -2.63 4.37
CA ARG A 426 115.35 -3.37 5.64
C ARG A 426 114.29 -3.05 6.69
N VAL A 427 113.65 -1.89 6.62
CA VAL A 427 112.54 -1.50 7.53
C VAL A 427 111.21 -2.11 7.07
N ARG A 428 111.07 -2.34 5.75
CA ARG A 428 109.85 -2.85 5.11
C ARG A 428 109.40 -4.21 5.64
N ILE A 429 110.33 -5.15 5.83
CA ILE A 429 110.03 -6.54 6.21
C ILE A 429 109.59 -6.66 7.68
N GLU A 430 110.15 -5.84 8.58
CA GLU A 430 109.78 -5.84 10.01
C GLU A 430 108.51 -5.03 10.29
N LEU A 431 108.26 -3.99 9.49
CA LEU A 431 107.02 -3.24 9.48
C LEU A 431 105.85 -4.05 8.91
N GLU A 432 106.06 -4.82 7.83
CA GLU A 432 105.03 -5.68 7.21
C GLU A 432 104.49 -6.73 8.20
N ARG A 433 105.35 -7.36 9.00
CA ARG A 433 104.91 -8.40 9.96
C ARG A 433 104.16 -7.83 11.18
N LYS A 434 104.53 -6.63 11.66
CA LYS A 434 103.75 -5.90 12.69
C LYS A 434 102.45 -5.35 12.11
N HIS A 435 102.48 -4.87 10.88
CA HIS A 435 101.32 -4.38 10.17
C HIS A 435 100.28 -5.48 9.94
N GLU A 436 100.70 -6.70 9.60
CA GLU A 436 99.79 -7.85 9.46
C GLU A 436 99.11 -8.23 10.78
N GLN A 437 99.82 -8.20 11.92
CA GLN A 437 99.23 -8.48 13.23
C GLN A 437 98.27 -7.37 13.70
N GLU A 438 98.61 -6.10 13.47
CA GLU A 438 97.71 -4.97 13.76
C GLU A 438 96.50 -4.95 12.83
N LEU A 439 96.66 -5.31 11.55
CA LEU A 439 95.56 -5.41 10.59
C LEU A 439 94.57 -6.52 10.98
N LEU A 440 95.05 -7.67 11.45
CA LEU A 440 94.18 -8.76 11.92
C LEU A 440 93.42 -8.35 13.18
N ALA A 441 94.10 -7.76 14.17
CA ALA A 441 93.47 -7.28 15.39
C ALA A 441 92.44 -6.18 15.12
N ARG A 442 92.75 -5.26 14.19
CA ARG A 442 91.82 -4.21 13.76
C ARG A 442 90.62 -4.78 13.02
N ARG A 443 90.82 -5.75 12.12
CA ARG A 443 89.73 -6.40 11.40
C ARG A 443 88.80 -7.17 12.34
N ILE A 444 89.33 -7.85 13.37
CA ILE A 444 88.52 -8.51 14.41
C ILE A 444 87.72 -7.46 15.19
N ALA A 445 88.32 -6.33 15.57
CA ALA A 445 87.64 -5.25 16.27
C ALA A 445 86.54 -4.59 15.41
N ASP A 446 86.82 -4.29 14.14
CA ASP A 446 85.85 -3.71 13.19
C ASP A 446 84.65 -4.64 12.98
N LYS A 447 84.89 -5.97 12.89
CA LYS A 447 83.82 -6.98 12.78
C LYS A 447 83.00 -7.08 14.06
N LYS A 448 83.65 -7.04 15.23
CA LYS A 448 82.97 -7.01 16.53
C LYS A 448 82.05 -5.79 16.65
N GLU A 449 82.54 -4.61 16.27
CA GLU A 449 81.76 -3.37 16.25
C GLU A 449 80.59 -3.43 15.25
N ALA A 450 80.81 -3.98 14.06
CA ALA A 450 79.77 -4.16 13.05
C ALA A 450 78.63 -5.08 13.56
N ILE A 451 78.96 -6.21 14.19
CA ILE A 451 78.00 -7.14 14.80
C ILE A 451 77.21 -6.43 15.92
N THR A 452 77.90 -5.77 16.85
CA THR A 452 77.24 -5.03 17.94
C THR A 452 76.32 -3.92 17.42
N ARG A 453 76.75 -3.21 16.38
CA ARG A 453 75.94 -2.18 15.73
C ARG A 453 74.71 -2.76 15.05
N LEU A 454 74.85 -3.86 14.31
CA LEU A 454 73.73 -4.53 13.66
C LEU A 454 72.71 -5.03 14.68
N ILE A 455 73.15 -5.66 15.77
CA ILE A 455 72.27 -6.09 16.88
C ILE A 455 71.53 -4.88 17.47
N GLY A 456 72.23 -3.78 17.73
CA GLY A 456 71.64 -2.57 18.31
C GLY A 456 70.61 -1.85 17.41
N LEU A 457 70.60 -2.11 16.10
CA LEU A 457 69.58 -1.56 15.20
C LEU A 457 68.22 -2.27 15.33
N SER A 458 68.20 -3.51 15.82
CA SER A 458 66.98 -4.30 16.12
C SER A 458 65.91 -4.28 15.01
N ILE A 459 66.34 -4.34 13.74
CA ILE A 459 65.46 -4.19 12.57
C ILE A 459 64.64 -5.47 12.31
N LEU A 460 65.18 -6.64 12.68
CA LEU A 460 64.51 -7.95 12.62
C LEU A 460 63.90 -8.29 11.25
N THR A 461 64.54 -7.86 10.16
CA THR A 461 64.14 -8.22 8.78
C THR A 461 65.00 -9.36 8.24
N PRO A 462 64.52 -10.13 7.24
CA PRO A 462 65.33 -11.19 6.63
C PRO A 462 66.63 -10.69 5.98
N ALA A 463 66.68 -9.43 5.53
CA ALA A 463 67.90 -8.82 5.00
C ALA A 463 68.91 -8.55 6.12
N TRP A 464 68.45 -7.90 7.20
CA TRP A 464 69.24 -7.67 8.40
C TRP A 464 69.78 -8.98 9.00
N GLU A 465 68.95 -10.01 9.04
CA GLU A 465 69.32 -11.32 9.57
C GLU A 465 70.45 -11.98 8.76
N ARG A 466 70.35 -11.94 7.42
CA ARG A 466 71.42 -12.43 6.54
C ARG A 466 72.72 -11.67 6.72
N ASP A 467 72.64 -10.34 6.79
CA ASP A 467 73.82 -9.50 6.96
C ASP A 467 74.50 -9.80 8.30
N LEU A 468 73.73 -9.94 9.39
CA LEU A 468 74.26 -10.31 10.70
C LEU A 468 74.86 -11.72 10.75
N GLN A 469 74.24 -12.70 10.09
CA GLN A 469 74.79 -14.06 9.98
C GLN A 469 76.11 -14.10 9.21
N LEU A 470 76.22 -13.30 8.14
CA LEU A 470 77.46 -13.17 7.37
C LEU A 470 78.57 -12.57 8.24
N GLU A 471 78.27 -11.48 8.95
CA GLU A 471 79.23 -10.81 9.83
C GLU A 471 79.68 -11.73 11.00
N LEU A 472 78.76 -12.46 11.62
CA LEU A 472 79.08 -13.45 12.67
C LEU A 472 79.93 -14.61 12.15
N LYS A 473 79.67 -15.08 10.92
CA LYS A 473 80.46 -16.15 10.29
C LYS A 473 81.88 -15.67 9.99
N GLU A 474 82.01 -14.50 9.37
CA GLU A 474 83.31 -13.91 9.07
C GLU A 474 84.12 -13.62 10.36
N TYR A 475 83.45 -13.19 11.43
CA TYR A 475 84.09 -13.04 12.74
C TYR A 475 84.56 -14.38 13.31
N SER A 476 83.73 -15.42 13.23
CA SER A 476 84.08 -16.78 13.68
C SER A 476 85.28 -17.35 12.92
N ASP A 477 85.38 -17.10 11.61
CA ASP A 477 86.50 -17.55 10.78
C ASP A 477 87.80 -16.79 11.13
N LEU A 478 87.71 -15.52 11.56
CA LEU A 478 88.85 -14.68 11.94
C LEU A 478 89.30 -14.87 13.39
N ASN A 479 88.39 -15.17 14.32
CA ASN A 479 88.67 -15.33 15.75
C ASN A 479 87.90 -16.51 16.38
N PRO A 480 88.26 -17.77 16.03
CA PRO A 480 87.53 -18.95 16.45
C PRO A 480 87.60 -19.24 17.96
N ALA A 481 88.51 -18.59 18.70
CA ALA A 481 88.69 -18.77 20.15
C ALA A 481 87.69 -17.96 21.00
N ASP A 482 87.00 -16.97 20.43
CA ASP A 482 86.02 -16.11 21.13
C ASP A 482 84.59 -16.65 20.99
N SER A 483 84.37 -17.86 21.50
CA SER A 483 83.05 -18.51 21.49
C SER A 483 82.03 -17.81 22.39
N GLU A 484 82.49 -17.13 23.45
CA GLU A 484 81.65 -16.41 24.40
C GLU A 484 80.95 -15.21 23.74
N PHE A 485 81.66 -14.42 22.92
CA PHE A 485 81.05 -13.32 22.17
C PHE A 485 80.03 -13.80 21.13
N LEU A 486 80.34 -14.90 20.42
CA LEU A 486 79.43 -15.47 19.43
C LEU A 486 78.14 -16.00 20.07
N ASP A 487 78.23 -16.67 21.22
CA ASP A 487 77.07 -17.19 21.95
C ASP A 487 76.22 -16.05 22.53
N SER A 488 76.87 -15.06 23.17
CA SER A 488 76.21 -13.86 23.70
C SER A 488 75.49 -13.07 22.60
N SER A 489 76.10 -12.93 21.42
CA SER A 489 75.49 -12.23 20.28
C SER A 489 74.25 -12.95 19.76
N ARG A 490 74.29 -14.30 19.63
CA ARG A 490 73.12 -15.09 19.21
C ARG A 490 71.98 -15.04 20.23
N ARG A 491 72.31 -15.05 21.52
CA ARG A 491 71.33 -14.90 22.61
C ARG A 491 70.64 -13.54 22.57
N GLN A 492 71.40 -12.45 22.43
CA GLN A 492 70.84 -11.09 22.33
C GLN A 492 69.87 -10.94 21.15
N VAL A 493 70.19 -11.55 20.01
CA VAL A 493 69.28 -11.55 18.84
C VAL A 493 67.98 -12.32 19.14
N SER A 494 68.09 -13.48 19.80
CA SER A 494 66.94 -14.28 20.21
C SER A 494 66.01 -13.51 21.16
N GLU A 495 66.57 -12.77 22.12
CA GLU A 495 65.82 -11.91 23.04
C GLU A 495 65.08 -10.76 22.32
N LEU A 496 65.67 -10.19 21.26
CA LEU A 496 65.00 -9.19 20.42
C LEU A 496 63.80 -9.77 19.66
N PHE A 497 63.93 -10.99 19.11
CA PHE A 497 62.82 -11.69 18.46
C PHE A 497 61.71 -12.07 19.45
N LEU A 498 62.05 -12.46 20.69
CA LEU A 498 61.06 -12.72 21.76
C LEU A 498 60.28 -11.47 22.14
N ALA A 499 60.97 -10.33 22.29
CA ALA A 499 60.33 -9.05 22.57
C ALA A 499 59.40 -8.62 21.42
N ALA A 500 59.83 -8.80 20.17
CA ALA A 500 59.01 -8.51 19.00
C ALA A 500 57.79 -9.43 18.89
N ALA A 501 57.95 -10.73 19.12
CA ALA A 501 56.85 -11.69 19.14
C ALA A 501 55.79 -11.32 20.19
N THR A 502 56.22 -10.97 21.40
CA THR A 502 55.34 -10.52 22.49
C THR A 502 54.60 -9.24 22.13
N GLY A 503 55.29 -8.27 21.52
CA GLY A 503 54.68 -7.04 21.03
C GLY A 503 53.59 -7.29 19.98
N GLN A 504 53.84 -8.19 19.02
CA GLN A 504 52.87 -8.55 17.98
C GLN A 504 51.66 -9.30 18.56
N LEU A 505 51.88 -10.18 19.53
CA LEU A 505 50.80 -10.87 20.23
C LEU A 505 49.87 -9.90 20.97
N ASN A 506 50.44 -8.93 21.70
CA ASN A 506 49.66 -7.89 22.39
C ASN A 506 48.87 -6.98 21.44
N LEU A 507 49.37 -6.79 20.21
CA LEU A 507 48.67 -6.05 19.16
C LEU A 507 47.61 -6.90 18.43
N GLY A 508 47.47 -8.19 18.76
CA GLY A 508 46.55 -9.11 18.09
C GLY A 508 47.02 -9.58 16.71
N ASN A 509 48.27 -9.30 16.34
CA ASN A 509 48.86 -9.69 15.06
C ASN A 509 49.44 -11.11 15.14
N LEU A 510 48.55 -12.09 15.28
CA LEU A 510 48.90 -13.49 15.57
C LEU A 510 49.90 -14.09 14.57
N ASP A 511 49.76 -13.80 13.27
CA ASP A 511 50.67 -14.33 12.25
C ASP A 511 52.06 -13.68 12.28
N GLN A 512 52.15 -12.41 12.63
CA GLN A 512 53.45 -11.74 12.78
C GLN A 512 54.17 -12.21 14.05
N ALA A 513 53.43 -12.50 15.13
CA ALA A 513 53.99 -13.09 16.34
C ALA A 513 54.62 -14.47 16.05
N ASP A 514 53.98 -15.29 15.21
CA ASP A 514 54.47 -16.60 14.76
C ASP A 514 55.78 -16.48 13.97
N VAL A 515 55.85 -15.53 13.04
CA VAL A 515 57.06 -15.24 12.27
C VAL A 515 58.22 -14.81 13.17
N MET A 516 57.96 -13.98 14.18
CA MET A 516 58.98 -13.54 15.13
C MET A 516 59.44 -14.70 16.03
N LEU A 517 58.54 -15.59 16.46
CA LEU A 517 58.87 -16.80 17.23
C LEU A 517 59.73 -17.80 16.45
N ALA A 518 59.50 -17.93 15.14
CA ALA A 518 60.37 -18.73 14.29
C ALA A 518 61.82 -18.19 14.26
N GLY A 519 61.99 -16.87 14.32
CA GLY A 519 63.29 -16.21 14.45
C GLY A 519 64.02 -16.61 15.74
N VAL A 520 63.33 -16.70 16.87
CA VAL A 520 63.90 -17.13 18.17
C VAL A 520 64.55 -18.51 18.05
N ALA A 521 63.79 -19.47 17.51
CA ALA A 521 64.25 -20.86 17.34
C ALA A 521 65.46 -20.97 16.40
N ASN A 522 65.53 -20.14 15.36
CA ASN A 522 66.64 -20.13 14.41
C ASN A 522 67.96 -19.63 15.00
N TRP A 523 67.92 -18.74 16.00
CA TRP A 523 69.12 -18.08 16.53
C TRP A 523 69.72 -18.74 17.78
N TYR A 524 68.89 -19.22 18.71
CA TYR A 524 69.36 -19.75 20.00
C TYR A 524 68.62 -21.01 20.48
N GLY A 525 67.83 -21.65 19.60
CA GLY A 525 67.07 -22.85 19.93
C GLY A 525 65.78 -22.57 20.73
N GLU A 526 65.23 -23.61 21.36
CA GLU A 526 63.98 -23.51 22.12
C GLU A 526 64.22 -22.85 23.49
N SER A 527 63.53 -21.73 23.77
CA SER A 527 63.46 -21.13 25.10
C SER A 527 62.10 -21.39 25.75
N GLU A 528 62.08 -21.50 27.08
CA GLU A 528 60.84 -21.68 27.86
C GLU A 528 59.85 -20.53 27.62
N GLU A 529 60.36 -19.31 27.43
CA GLU A 529 59.59 -18.11 27.11
C GLU A 529 58.97 -18.17 25.71
N ALA A 530 59.69 -18.68 24.71
CA ALA A 530 59.16 -18.87 23.36
C ALA A 530 57.99 -19.86 23.35
N GLU A 531 58.10 -20.94 24.13
CA GLU A 531 57.07 -21.98 24.20
C GLU A 531 55.81 -21.50 24.94
N ALA A 532 55.98 -20.65 25.97
CA ALA A 532 54.86 -19.97 26.62
C ALA A 532 54.10 -19.04 25.65
N ILE A 533 54.81 -18.25 24.85
CA ILE A 533 54.19 -17.35 23.85
C ILE A 533 53.51 -18.16 22.74
N LYS A 534 54.11 -19.26 22.26
CA LYS A 534 53.46 -20.16 21.28
C LYS A 534 52.16 -20.77 21.83
N THR A 535 52.17 -21.20 23.09
CA THR A 535 50.97 -21.76 23.75
C THR A 535 49.87 -20.69 23.84
N GLN A 536 50.23 -19.46 24.23
CA GLN A 536 49.28 -18.35 24.27
C GLN A 536 48.72 -18.02 22.88
N LEU A 537 49.58 -17.99 21.85
CA LEU A 537 49.18 -17.78 20.45
C LEU A 537 48.18 -18.84 19.97
N ALA A 538 48.40 -20.11 20.33
CA ALA A 538 47.48 -21.20 20.01
C ALA A 538 46.11 -21.01 20.68
N ASN A 539 46.10 -20.64 21.96
CA ASN A 539 44.86 -20.33 22.70
C ASN A 539 44.11 -19.14 22.08
N ASP A 540 44.82 -18.07 21.71
CA ASP A 540 44.20 -16.88 21.11
C ASP A 540 43.62 -17.18 19.71
N ARG A 541 44.29 -18.02 18.91
CA ARG A 541 43.76 -18.52 17.63
C ARG A 541 42.50 -19.37 17.83
N GLU A 542 42.47 -20.24 18.84
CA GLU A 542 41.28 -21.05 19.15
C GLU A 542 40.11 -20.17 19.63
N ASN A 543 40.38 -19.23 20.52
CA ASN A 543 39.40 -18.26 21.01
C ASN A 543 38.82 -17.40 19.87
N LEU A 544 39.66 -16.95 18.93
CA LEU A 544 39.22 -16.20 17.76
C LEU A 544 38.29 -17.04 16.87
N ARG A 545 38.66 -18.30 16.60
CA ARG A 545 37.81 -19.23 15.83
C ARG A 545 36.47 -19.47 16.52
N ALA A 546 36.46 -19.70 17.82
CA ALA A 546 35.25 -19.90 18.60
C ALA A 546 34.33 -18.66 18.56
N ARG A 547 34.90 -17.45 18.64
CA ARG A 547 34.14 -16.20 18.53
C ARG A 547 33.51 -16.00 17.16
N LEU A 548 34.28 -16.19 16.08
CA LEU A 548 33.77 -16.06 14.71
C LEU A 548 32.66 -17.08 14.41
N GLU A 549 32.79 -18.31 14.89
CA GLU A 549 31.76 -19.33 14.73
C GLU A 549 30.50 -19.00 15.55
N ALA A 550 30.66 -18.48 16.77
CA ALA A 550 29.53 -18.04 17.59
C ALA A 550 28.79 -16.85 16.94
N GLU A 551 29.51 -15.91 16.35
CA GLU A 551 28.95 -14.77 15.60
C GLU A 551 28.17 -15.25 14.38
N ARG A 552 28.75 -16.15 13.57
CA ARG A 552 28.08 -16.78 12.41
C ARG A 552 26.77 -17.47 12.81
N ILE A 553 26.79 -18.26 13.89
CA ILE A 553 25.59 -18.95 14.39
C ILE A 553 24.55 -17.94 14.91
N ALA A 554 24.98 -16.84 15.54
CA ALA A 554 24.08 -15.79 16.01
C ALA A 554 23.38 -15.08 14.84
N GLU A 555 24.13 -14.73 13.80
CA GLU A 555 23.59 -14.14 12.56
C GLU A 555 22.58 -15.06 11.87
N GLU A 556 22.89 -16.35 11.74
CA GLU A 556 21.96 -17.34 11.15
C GLU A 556 20.66 -17.46 11.96
N ARG A 557 20.75 -17.50 13.29
CA ARG A 557 19.58 -17.54 14.18
C ARG A 557 18.75 -16.27 14.11
N GLU A 558 19.39 -15.10 13.99
CA GLU A 558 18.69 -13.83 13.84
C GLU A 558 17.95 -13.76 12.49
N ALA A 559 18.61 -14.17 11.41
CA ALA A 559 17.99 -14.26 10.08
C ALA A 559 16.79 -15.22 10.06
N GLU A 560 16.91 -16.40 10.69
CA GLU A 560 15.79 -17.35 10.80
C GLU A 560 14.63 -16.78 11.62
N ARG A 561 14.93 -16.09 12.73
CA ARG A 561 13.91 -15.41 13.55
C ARG A 561 13.16 -14.34 12.77
N ILE A 562 13.87 -13.53 11.98
CA ILE A 562 13.26 -12.49 11.12
C ILE A 562 12.35 -13.16 10.08
N ARG A 563 12.83 -14.20 9.39
CA ARG A 563 12.03 -14.93 8.39
C ARG A 563 10.74 -15.50 8.99
N LEU A 564 10.83 -16.16 10.14
CA LEU A 564 9.65 -16.71 10.83
C LEU A 564 8.70 -15.60 11.33
N ALA A 565 9.22 -14.43 11.71
CA ALA A 565 8.41 -13.29 12.10
C ALA A 565 7.65 -12.69 10.90
N GLU A 566 8.30 -12.58 9.74
CA GLU A 566 7.68 -12.13 8.49
C GLU A 566 6.59 -13.09 8.02
N GLU A 567 6.86 -14.40 7.97
CA GLU A 567 5.86 -15.42 7.62
C GLU A 567 4.63 -15.36 8.56
N ARG A 568 4.85 -15.16 9.86
CA ARG A 568 3.76 -15.00 10.85
C ARG A 568 3.00 -13.69 10.64
N ALA A 569 3.67 -12.59 10.32
CA ALA A 569 3.06 -11.30 10.06
C ALA A 569 2.19 -11.34 8.79
N GLU A 570 2.67 -11.98 7.73
CA GLU A 570 1.91 -12.19 6.50
C GLU A 570 0.67 -13.04 6.74
N ARG A 571 0.81 -14.18 7.45
CA ARG A 571 -0.32 -15.04 7.78
C ARG A 571 -1.37 -14.30 8.63
N ARG A 572 -0.94 -13.46 9.58
CA ARG A 572 -1.84 -12.60 10.37
C ARG A 572 -2.55 -11.58 9.47
N ARG A 573 -1.84 -10.92 8.55
CA ARG A 573 -2.42 -9.95 7.61
C ARG A 573 -3.47 -10.58 6.71
N LEU A 574 -3.17 -11.76 6.14
CA LEU A 574 -4.12 -12.51 5.31
C LEU A 574 -5.35 -12.94 6.12
N SER A 575 -5.15 -13.41 7.36
CA SER A 575 -6.28 -13.75 8.24
C SER A 575 -7.16 -12.54 8.60
N ALA A 576 -6.56 -11.37 8.82
CA ALA A 576 -7.28 -10.13 9.10
C ALA A 576 -8.07 -9.63 7.88
N LEU A 577 -7.49 -9.72 6.67
CA LEU A 577 -8.19 -9.39 5.42
C LEU A 577 -9.37 -10.32 5.19
N LYS A 578 -9.18 -11.63 5.37
CA LYS A 578 -10.26 -12.62 5.30
C LYS A 578 -11.36 -12.31 6.31
N GLN A 579 -11.00 -11.99 7.55
CA GLN A 579 -11.98 -11.65 8.58
C GLN A 579 -12.75 -10.38 8.24
N LYS A 580 -12.09 -9.33 7.73
CA LYS A 580 -12.76 -8.10 7.27
C LYS A 580 -13.75 -8.35 6.13
N GLN A 581 -13.40 -9.25 5.19
CA GLN A 581 -14.32 -9.66 4.11
C GLN A 581 -15.53 -10.41 4.67
N ILE A 582 -15.31 -11.31 5.64
CA ILE A 582 -16.41 -12.00 6.32
C ILE A 582 -17.32 -11.00 7.01
N ASP A 583 -16.77 -10.05 7.77
CA ASP A 583 -17.54 -9.06 8.52
C ASP A 583 -18.38 -8.18 7.58
N SER A 584 -17.80 -7.71 6.46
CA SER A 584 -18.56 -6.98 5.44
C SER A 584 -19.73 -7.78 4.85
N VAL A 585 -19.54 -9.08 4.59
CA VAL A 585 -20.62 -9.95 4.09
C VAL A 585 -21.71 -10.16 5.14
N LEU A 586 -21.34 -10.21 6.43
CA LEU A 586 -22.30 -10.32 7.53
C LEU A 586 -23.12 -9.04 7.69
N ASP A 587 -22.48 -7.87 7.63
CA ASP A 587 -23.16 -6.57 7.71
C ASP A 587 -24.14 -6.39 6.54
N ASP A 588 -23.73 -6.72 5.31
CA ASP A 588 -24.60 -6.67 4.13
C ASP A 588 -25.78 -7.64 4.25
N MET A 589 -25.55 -8.81 4.87
CA MET A 589 -26.60 -9.80 5.11
C MET A 589 -27.59 -9.33 6.18
N GLU A 590 -27.12 -8.71 7.27
CA GLU A 590 -27.98 -8.11 8.29
C GLU A 590 -28.86 -7.01 7.70
N ALA A 591 -28.29 -6.12 6.88
CA ALA A 591 -29.06 -5.10 6.16
C ALA A 591 -30.14 -5.72 5.26
N ALA A 592 -29.79 -6.78 4.52
CA ALA A 592 -30.72 -7.49 3.64
C ALA A 592 -31.83 -8.26 4.39
N LEU A 593 -31.60 -8.64 5.66
CA LEU A 593 -32.58 -9.30 6.53
C LEU A 593 -33.59 -8.33 7.14
N THR A 594 -33.49 -7.03 6.89
CA THR A 594 -34.48 -6.04 7.34
C THR A 594 -35.87 -6.37 6.80
N CYS A 595 -36.76 -6.79 7.70
CA CYS A 595 -38.06 -7.32 7.34
C CYS A 595 -38.98 -6.26 6.73
N SER A 596 -39.36 -6.44 5.45
CA SER A 596 -40.28 -5.58 4.74
C SER A 596 -40.86 -6.29 3.50
N PHE A 597 -41.96 -5.79 2.95
CA PHE A 597 -42.52 -6.33 1.71
C PHE A 597 -41.61 -6.15 0.47
N SER A 598 -40.67 -5.22 0.54
CA SER A 598 -39.70 -4.91 -0.52
C SER A 598 -38.32 -5.52 -0.27
N MET A 599 -38.18 -6.43 0.70
CA MET A 599 -36.89 -7.04 1.01
C MET A 599 -36.32 -7.82 -0.17
N ASN A 600 -35.00 -7.77 -0.35
CA ASN A 600 -34.34 -8.44 -1.47
C ASN A 600 -33.83 -9.82 -1.05
N VAL A 601 -34.66 -10.86 -1.25
CA VAL A 601 -34.31 -12.25 -0.91
C VAL A 601 -33.12 -12.76 -1.73
N THR A 602 -32.97 -12.30 -2.97
CA THR A 602 -31.84 -12.69 -3.82
C THR A 602 -30.51 -12.17 -3.28
N ALA A 603 -30.51 -10.98 -2.66
CA ALA A 603 -29.33 -10.44 -2.00
C ALA A 603 -28.89 -11.35 -0.84
N ILE A 604 -29.81 -11.82 0.00
CA ILE A 604 -29.50 -12.75 1.10
C ILE A 604 -28.86 -14.04 0.57
N GLY A 605 -29.38 -14.60 -0.54
CA GLY A 605 -28.78 -15.77 -1.20
C GLY A 605 -27.38 -15.53 -1.75
N SER A 606 -27.16 -14.34 -2.32
CA SER A 606 -25.83 -13.95 -2.80
C SER A 606 -24.82 -13.82 -1.66
N GLN A 607 -25.24 -13.29 -0.49
CA GLN A 607 -24.37 -13.15 0.68
C GLN A 607 -24.07 -14.50 1.35
N LEU A 608 -25.07 -15.38 1.48
CA LEU A 608 -24.86 -16.75 1.98
C LEU A 608 -23.88 -17.54 1.09
N SER A 609 -23.96 -17.34 -0.23
CA SER A 609 -23.05 -17.97 -1.19
C SER A 609 -21.64 -17.40 -1.11
N SER A 610 -21.51 -16.08 -0.95
CA SER A 610 -20.23 -15.40 -0.76
C SER A 610 -19.56 -15.80 0.54
N LEU A 611 -20.32 -15.88 1.63
CA LEU A 611 -19.85 -16.37 2.92
C LEU A 611 -19.39 -17.84 2.83
N ALA A 612 -20.12 -18.71 2.12
CA ALA A 612 -19.73 -20.11 1.97
C ALA A 612 -18.40 -20.28 1.21
N LYS A 613 -18.08 -19.38 0.26
CA LYS A 613 -16.79 -19.35 -0.43
C LYS A 613 -15.65 -18.87 0.46
N LEU A 614 -15.92 -17.91 1.36
CA LEU A 614 -14.93 -17.39 2.31
C LEU A 614 -14.71 -18.34 3.50
N ASP A 615 -15.79 -18.81 4.12
CA ASP A 615 -15.82 -19.67 5.30
C ASP A 615 -17.08 -20.55 5.31
N SER A 616 -16.93 -21.76 4.78
CA SER A 616 -18.01 -22.74 4.68
C SER A 616 -18.55 -23.18 6.04
N ALA A 617 -17.70 -23.26 7.07
CA ALA A 617 -18.12 -23.64 8.43
C ALA A 617 -18.97 -22.56 9.08
N LYS A 618 -18.59 -21.28 8.93
CA LYS A 618 -19.39 -20.14 9.42
C LYS A 618 -20.70 -20.04 8.66
N ALA A 619 -20.70 -20.23 7.33
CA ALA A 619 -21.92 -20.24 6.52
C ALA A 619 -22.92 -21.33 6.97
N LEU A 620 -22.44 -22.54 7.29
CA LEU A 620 -23.29 -23.62 7.81
C LEU A 620 -23.92 -23.27 9.17
N LYS A 621 -23.18 -22.60 10.06
CA LYS A 621 -23.68 -22.17 11.37
C LYS A 621 -24.70 -21.05 11.29
N ILE A 622 -24.60 -20.17 10.30
CA ILE A 622 -25.47 -18.99 10.17
C ILE A 622 -26.80 -19.30 9.48
N ARG A 623 -26.86 -20.32 8.61
CA ARG A 623 -28.08 -20.70 7.89
C ARG A 623 -29.32 -20.88 8.77
N PRO A 624 -29.25 -21.58 9.93
CA PRO A 624 -30.40 -21.68 10.84
C PRO A 624 -30.87 -20.34 11.41
N VAL A 625 -29.93 -19.43 11.70
CA VAL A 625 -30.23 -18.07 12.24
C VAL A 625 -30.98 -17.25 11.18
N VAL A 626 -30.48 -17.24 9.94
CA VAL A 626 -31.18 -16.60 8.81
C VAL A 626 -32.57 -17.21 8.63
N GLY A 627 -32.69 -18.54 8.74
CA GLY A 627 -33.98 -19.23 8.66
C GLY A 627 -34.97 -18.77 9.73
N GLU A 628 -34.52 -18.60 10.97
CA GLU A 628 -35.34 -18.12 12.07
C GLU A 628 -35.82 -16.68 11.84
N GLU A 629 -34.92 -15.78 11.42
CA GLU A 629 -35.26 -14.39 11.08
C GLU A 629 -36.29 -14.30 9.94
N LEU A 630 -36.15 -15.15 8.91
CA LEU A 630 -37.12 -15.19 7.81
C LEU A 630 -38.49 -15.72 8.24
N VAL A 631 -38.54 -16.71 9.15
CA VAL A 631 -39.81 -17.20 9.73
C VAL A 631 -40.47 -16.10 10.58
N ASN A 632 -39.71 -15.41 11.42
CA ASN A 632 -40.20 -14.29 12.21
C ASN A 632 -40.72 -13.15 11.32
N CYS A 633 -39.99 -12.83 10.25
CA CYS A 633 -40.42 -11.85 9.28
C CYS A 633 -41.72 -12.26 8.57
N ALA A 634 -41.81 -13.52 8.11
CA ALA A 634 -43.02 -14.05 7.49
C ALA A 634 -44.23 -14.00 8.44
N SER A 635 -44.04 -14.33 9.72
CA SER A 635 -45.10 -14.23 10.73
C SER A 635 -45.59 -12.79 10.89
N ASN A 636 -44.67 -11.82 11.03
CA ASN A 636 -45.02 -10.41 11.18
C ASN A 636 -45.74 -9.86 9.93
N LEU A 637 -45.18 -10.06 8.73
CA LEU A 637 -45.79 -9.59 7.49
C LEU A 637 -47.14 -10.26 7.21
N GLY A 638 -47.29 -11.53 7.58
CA GLY A 638 -48.54 -12.30 7.42
C GLY A 638 -49.71 -11.70 8.21
N THR A 639 -49.45 -11.08 9.36
CA THR A 639 -50.49 -10.37 10.13
C THR A 639 -50.95 -9.06 9.49
N LYS A 640 -50.23 -8.56 8.48
CA LYS A 640 -50.54 -7.31 7.77
C LYS A 640 -51.18 -7.58 6.42
N ASP A 641 -50.53 -8.40 5.61
CA ASP A 641 -51.01 -8.82 4.29
C ASP A 641 -50.52 -10.24 3.97
N PRO A 642 -51.33 -11.28 4.22
CA PRO A 642 -50.92 -12.65 3.97
C PRO A 642 -50.78 -12.98 2.48
N LEU A 643 -51.50 -12.28 1.59
CA LEU A 643 -51.40 -12.51 0.14
C LEU A 643 -50.07 -12.02 -0.41
N GLN A 644 -49.64 -10.82 0.01
CA GLN A 644 -48.32 -10.31 -0.37
C GLN A 644 -47.20 -11.12 0.29
N THR A 645 -47.41 -11.58 1.54
CA THR A 645 -46.43 -12.39 2.27
C THR A 645 -46.24 -13.78 1.67
N GLU A 646 -47.28 -14.39 1.09
CA GLU A 646 -47.22 -15.70 0.42
C GLU A 646 -46.07 -15.77 -0.59
N THR A 647 -45.95 -14.75 -1.45
CA THR A 647 -44.89 -14.70 -2.47
C THR A 647 -43.50 -14.62 -1.84
N LEU A 648 -43.34 -13.92 -0.71
CA LEU A 648 -42.07 -13.84 0.01
C LEU A 648 -41.71 -15.16 0.70
N VAL A 649 -42.68 -15.85 1.30
CA VAL A 649 -42.46 -17.16 1.93
C VAL A 649 -41.97 -18.18 0.90
N ASP A 650 -42.50 -18.17 -0.32
CA ASP A 650 -42.01 -19.05 -1.40
C ASP A 650 -40.56 -18.71 -1.79
N GLN A 651 -40.20 -17.43 -1.84
CA GLN A 651 -38.80 -17.03 -2.05
C GLN A 651 -37.90 -17.47 -0.88
N PHE A 652 -38.37 -17.35 0.37
CA PHE A 652 -37.61 -17.82 1.52
C PHE A 652 -37.40 -19.34 1.46
N ARG A 653 -38.43 -20.11 1.09
CA ARG A 653 -38.35 -21.58 0.94
C ARG A 653 -37.37 -21.97 -0.17
N ALA A 654 -37.37 -21.25 -1.28
CA ALA A 654 -36.41 -21.44 -2.36
C ALA A 654 -34.97 -21.11 -1.92
N LEU A 655 -34.79 -20.10 -1.07
CA LEU A 655 -33.51 -19.70 -0.51
C LEU A 655 -32.95 -20.75 0.48
N LEU A 656 -33.81 -21.30 1.35
CA LEU A 656 -33.45 -22.26 2.39
C LEU A 656 -34.28 -23.56 2.30
N PRO A 657 -34.14 -24.36 1.23
CA PRO A 657 -34.99 -25.53 0.98
C PRO A 657 -34.78 -26.66 2.00
N ALA A 658 -33.68 -26.66 2.75
CA ALA A 658 -33.41 -27.63 3.80
C ALA A 658 -33.88 -27.18 5.21
N TYR A 659 -34.32 -25.93 5.37
CA TYR A 659 -34.70 -25.39 6.68
C TYR A 659 -36.16 -25.77 7.02
N GLN A 660 -36.30 -26.73 7.92
CA GLN A 660 -37.58 -27.37 8.23
C GLN A 660 -38.65 -26.40 8.78
N PRO A 661 -38.35 -25.47 9.72
CA PRO A 661 -39.37 -24.55 10.24
C PRO A 661 -40.07 -23.70 9.17
N LEU A 662 -39.39 -23.37 8.08
CA LEU A 662 -39.94 -22.58 6.99
C LEU A 662 -40.76 -23.42 5.99
N LYS A 663 -40.42 -24.72 5.85
CA LYS A 663 -41.27 -25.68 5.13
C LYS A 663 -42.60 -25.88 5.85
N ASP A 664 -42.53 -25.99 7.17
CA ASP A 664 -43.70 -26.22 8.02
C ASP A 664 -44.48 -24.93 8.32
N PHE A 665 -43.92 -23.76 7.99
CA PHE A 665 -44.56 -22.47 8.18
C PHE A 665 -45.84 -22.34 7.35
N LYS A 666 -46.94 -21.96 8.01
CA LYS A 666 -48.26 -21.76 7.40
C LYS A 666 -48.73 -20.33 7.61
N LEU A 667 -49.22 -19.71 6.54
CA LEU A 667 -49.82 -18.37 6.56
C LEU A 667 -51.30 -18.45 6.91
N ASP A 668 -51.72 -17.73 7.95
CA ASP A 668 -53.14 -17.56 8.25
C ASP A 668 -53.72 -16.42 7.43
N PHE A 669 -54.46 -16.77 6.37
CA PHE A 669 -55.08 -15.78 5.48
C PHE A 669 -56.22 -14.99 6.16
N CYS A 670 -56.72 -15.43 7.31
CA CYS A 670 -57.75 -14.73 8.07
C CYS A 670 -57.20 -13.97 9.28
N GLY A 671 -56.02 -14.33 9.80
CA GLY A 671 -55.45 -13.77 11.04
C GLY A 671 -55.26 -12.25 11.03
N HIS A 672 -55.04 -11.65 9.87
CA HIS A 672 -54.90 -10.20 9.70
C HIS A 672 -56.22 -9.41 9.79
N LEU A 673 -57.38 -10.08 9.73
CA LEU A 673 -58.68 -9.42 9.66
C LEU A 673 -59.22 -9.06 11.06
N VAL A 674 -59.64 -7.82 11.22
CA VAL A 674 -60.31 -7.38 12.44
C VAL A 674 -61.70 -8.03 12.54
N PRO A 675 -62.04 -8.69 13.67
CA PRO A 675 -63.36 -9.30 13.86
C PRO A 675 -64.53 -8.33 13.61
N GLY A 676 -65.49 -8.73 12.77
CA GLY A 676 -66.67 -7.96 12.39
C GLY A 676 -66.45 -6.97 11.24
N SER A 677 -65.27 -6.98 10.61
CA SER A 677 -64.97 -6.07 9.49
C SER A 677 -65.56 -6.48 8.14
N GLY A 678 -66.12 -7.69 8.02
CA GLY A 678 -66.53 -8.28 6.73
C GLY A 678 -67.54 -7.48 5.91
N ARG A 679 -68.37 -6.64 6.54
CA ARG A 679 -69.32 -5.75 5.83
C ARG A 679 -68.65 -4.58 5.10
N ARG A 680 -67.38 -4.30 5.37
CA ARG A 680 -66.64 -3.15 4.80
C ARG A 680 -66.17 -3.38 3.36
N GLY A 681 -66.38 -4.57 2.81
CA GLY A 681 -66.08 -4.92 1.41
C GLY A 681 -65.22 -6.17 1.26
N GLU A 682 -64.92 -6.54 0.01
CA GLU A 682 -64.23 -7.80 -0.32
C GLU A 682 -62.82 -7.92 0.27
N ARG A 683 -62.12 -6.79 0.47
CA ARG A 683 -60.79 -6.77 1.12
C ARG A 683 -60.80 -7.21 2.58
N TYR A 684 -61.98 -7.30 3.21
CA TYR A 684 -62.16 -7.80 4.58
C TYR A 684 -62.71 -9.24 4.59
N THR A 685 -62.44 -9.99 3.54
CA THR A 685 -62.74 -11.41 3.43
C THR A 685 -61.44 -12.18 3.25
N CYS A 686 -61.37 -13.37 3.83
CA CYS A 686 -60.22 -14.26 3.70
C CYS A 686 -60.61 -15.55 2.99
N ARG A 687 -59.61 -16.19 2.40
CA ARG A 687 -59.71 -17.52 1.78
C ARG A 687 -58.40 -18.22 1.98
N ASP A 688 -58.44 -19.43 2.51
CA ASP A 688 -57.26 -20.29 2.54
C ASP A 688 -56.95 -20.79 1.13
N ARG A 689 -55.69 -21.20 0.92
CA ARG A 689 -55.22 -21.82 -0.30
C ARG A 689 -55.34 -23.33 -0.20
N LEU A 690 -55.76 -23.96 -1.29
CA LEU A 690 -55.79 -25.41 -1.46
C LEU A 690 -54.53 -25.87 -2.19
N ALA A 691 -54.19 -27.17 -2.11
CA ALA A 691 -52.94 -27.69 -2.64
C ALA A 691 -52.80 -27.54 -4.17
N ASP A 692 -53.92 -27.49 -4.89
CA ASP A 692 -53.99 -27.25 -6.34
C ASP A 692 -53.86 -25.76 -6.74
N GLY A 693 -53.69 -24.86 -5.77
CA GLY A 693 -53.61 -23.41 -5.96
C GLY A 693 -54.97 -22.70 -6.00
N ALA A 694 -56.08 -23.45 -5.96
CA ALA A 694 -57.42 -22.90 -5.84
C ALA A 694 -57.61 -22.24 -4.46
N LYS A 695 -58.71 -21.47 -4.33
CA LYS A 695 -59.07 -20.79 -3.09
C LYS A 695 -60.20 -21.55 -2.42
N GLY A 696 -60.09 -21.77 -1.12
CA GLY A 696 -61.16 -22.30 -0.30
C GLY A 696 -62.34 -21.32 -0.16
N PRO A 697 -63.31 -21.68 0.69
CA PRO A 697 -64.50 -20.86 0.92
C PRO A 697 -64.16 -19.44 1.33
N ALA A 698 -64.94 -18.47 0.84
CA ALA A 698 -64.85 -17.09 1.30
C ALA A 698 -65.35 -17.00 2.75
N MET A 699 -64.54 -16.44 3.63
CA MET A 699 -64.87 -16.29 5.04
C MET A 699 -64.76 -14.84 5.49
N VAL A 700 -65.49 -14.51 6.56
CA VAL A 700 -65.31 -13.29 7.33
C VAL A 700 -64.89 -13.67 8.75
N VAL A 701 -64.15 -12.79 9.41
CA VAL A 701 -63.72 -13.02 10.80
C VAL A 701 -64.71 -12.36 11.74
N ILE A 702 -65.18 -13.11 12.74
CA ILE A 702 -66.04 -12.64 13.83
C ILE A 702 -65.39 -12.94 15.18
N LYS A 703 -65.90 -12.32 16.24
CA LYS A 703 -65.45 -12.62 17.61
C LYS A 703 -66.22 -13.84 18.11
N GLY A 704 -65.53 -14.95 18.33
CA GLY A 704 -66.10 -16.16 18.92
C GLY A 704 -66.49 -15.98 20.38
N LEU A 705 -67.22 -16.96 20.90
CA LEU A 705 -67.81 -16.94 22.25
C LEU A 705 -66.76 -16.93 23.36
N SER A 706 -65.63 -17.61 23.14
CA SER A 706 -64.47 -17.61 24.04
C SER A 706 -63.62 -16.32 23.95
N GLY A 707 -64.04 -15.36 23.13
CA GLY A 707 -63.29 -14.15 22.81
C GLY A 707 -62.23 -14.33 21.71
N ARG A 708 -61.91 -15.58 21.33
CA ARG A 708 -61.00 -15.88 20.21
C ARG A 708 -61.68 -15.60 18.86
N PRO A 709 -60.96 -15.06 17.86
CA PRO A 709 -61.52 -14.87 16.52
C PRO A 709 -61.89 -16.20 15.86
N LEU A 710 -62.97 -16.20 15.08
CA LEU A 710 -63.42 -17.33 14.26
C LEU A 710 -63.66 -16.85 12.84
N ALA A 711 -63.21 -17.61 11.85
CA ALA A 711 -63.52 -17.38 10.46
C ALA A 711 -64.79 -18.17 10.11
N VAL A 712 -65.83 -17.48 9.67
CA VAL A 712 -67.12 -18.07 9.31
C VAL A 712 -67.35 -17.87 7.83
N GLY A 713 -67.86 -18.91 7.16
CA GLY A 713 -68.29 -18.86 5.77
C GLY A 713 -69.15 -17.62 5.52
N LYS A 714 -68.69 -16.77 4.60
CA LYS A 714 -69.41 -15.59 4.15
C LYS A 714 -70.72 -15.98 3.45
N TYR A 715 -70.70 -17.14 2.79
CA TYR A 715 -71.80 -17.74 2.05
C TYR A 715 -72.10 -19.13 2.59
N GLU A 716 -73.30 -19.63 2.31
CA GLU A 716 -73.59 -21.06 2.31
C GLU A 716 -72.62 -21.78 1.36
N VAL A 717 -72.21 -23.02 1.68
CA VAL A 717 -71.40 -23.83 0.77
C VAL A 717 -72.20 -24.09 -0.50
N SER A 718 -71.63 -23.74 -1.65
CA SER A 718 -72.31 -23.88 -2.95
C SER A 718 -72.12 -25.27 -3.57
N SER A 719 -73.03 -25.67 -4.46
CA SER A 719 -72.89 -26.93 -5.21
C SER A 719 -71.62 -26.96 -6.06
N ALA A 720 -71.15 -25.80 -6.54
CA ALA A 720 -69.86 -25.68 -7.24
C ALA A 720 -68.64 -25.99 -6.33
N GLU A 721 -68.63 -25.50 -5.09
CA GLU A 721 -67.56 -25.80 -4.12
C GLU A 721 -67.57 -27.27 -3.72
N LEU A 722 -68.76 -27.85 -3.54
CA LEU A 722 -68.88 -29.27 -3.25
C LEU A 722 -68.47 -30.14 -4.45
N ALA A 723 -68.88 -29.78 -5.67
CA ALA A 723 -68.46 -30.48 -6.88
C ALA A 723 -66.94 -30.44 -7.09
N GLN A 724 -66.26 -29.35 -6.69
CA GLN A 724 -64.80 -29.29 -6.68
C GLN A 724 -64.21 -30.35 -5.76
N PHE A 725 -64.68 -30.44 -4.51
CA PHE A 725 -64.28 -31.51 -3.59
C PHE A 725 -64.54 -32.90 -4.18
N CYS A 726 -65.73 -33.14 -4.72
CA CYS A 726 -66.08 -34.43 -5.31
C CYS A 726 -65.11 -34.85 -6.42
N ARG A 727 -64.67 -33.91 -7.26
CA ARG A 727 -63.71 -34.16 -8.33
C ARG A 727 -62.30 -34.46 -7.81
N ILE A 728 -61.86 -33.76 -6.75
CA ILE A 728 -60.49 -33.87 -6.22
C ILE A 728 -60.37 -35.07 -5.28
N ALA A 729 -61.25 -35.17 -4.28
CA ALA A 729 -61.19 -36.21 -3.27
C ALA A 729 -61.75 -37.56 -3.75
N GLY A 730 -62.62 -37.57 -4.77
CA GLY A 730 -63.26 -38.79 -5.27
C GLY A 730 -64.28 -39.42 -4.30
N GLN A 731 -64.74 -38.67 -3.30
CA GLN A 731 -65.49 -39.18 -2.15
C GLN A 731 -67.02 -39.00 -2.22
N CYS A 732 -67.58 -38.50 -3.33
CA CYS A 732 -69.02 -38.22 -3.44
C CYS A 732 -69.87 -39.34 -4.07
N GLY A 733 -69.31 -40.53 -4.30
CA GLY A 733 -70.03 -41.64 -4.94
C GLY A 733 -70.38 -41.36 -6.41
N GLU A 734 -71.46 -41.97 -6.93
CA GLU A 734 -71.85 -41.93 -8.35
C GLU A 734 -72.54 -40.63 -8.80
N GLN A 735 -72.91 -39.72 -7.89
CA GLN A 735 -73.59 -38.47 -8.24
C GLN A 735 -72.74 -37.25 -7.87
N THR A 736 -72.00 -36.74 -8.84
CA THR A 736 -71.34 -35.44 -8.71
C THR A 736 -72.42 -34.34 -8.73
N PRO A 737 -72.46 -33.43 -7.74
CA PRO A 737 -73.41 -32.32 -7.76
C PRO A 737 -73.28 -31.51 -9.05
N GLU A 738 -74.41 -31.02 -9.57
CA GLU A 738 -74.40 -30.10 -10.70
C GLU A 738 -73.64 -28.82 -10.30
N VAL A 739 -72.68 -28.41 -11.14
CA VAL A 739 -71.86 -27.23 -10.87
C VAL A 739 -72.73 -25.99 -11.01
N SER A 740 -73.18 -25.44 -9.87
CA SER A 740 -74.07 -24.29 -9.80
C SER A 740 -73.67 -23.37 -8.64
N ALA A 741 -74.05 -22.08 -8.76
CA ALA A 741 -73.86 -21.09 -7.70
C ALA A 741 -74.89 -21.19 -6.56
N LEU A 742 -75.87 -22.10 -6.69
CA LEU A 742 -76.87 -22.39 -5.66
C LEU A 742 -76.22 -23.01 -4.42
N PRO A 743 -76.80 -22.84 -3.22
CA PRO A 743 -76.35 -23.53 -2.03
C PRO A 743 -76.48 -25.04 -2.21
N ALA A 744 -75.51 -25.78 -1.69
CA ALA A 744 -75.50 -27.22 -1.73
C ALA A 744 -76.57 -27.76 -0.77
N ASN A 745 -77.49 -28.54 -1.31
CA ASN A 745 -78.58 -29.22 -0.61
C ASN A 745 -78.69 -30.66 -1.10
N LYS A 746 -79.65 -31.45 -0.59
CA LYS A 746 -79.78 -32.89 -0.86
C LYS A 746 -78.51 -33.66 -0.49
N LEU A 747 -77.86 -33.22 0.59
CA LEU A 747 -76.60 -33.78 1.09
C LEU A 747 -76.84 -34.66 2.32
N SER A 748 -76.04 -35.70 2.47
CA SER A 748 -75.94 -36.41 3.74
C SER A 748 -74.97 -35.68 4.68
N LEU A 749 -75.17 -35.80 5.99
CA LEU A 749 -74.23 -35.26 6.99
C LEU A 749 -72.80 -35.76 6.73
N ALA A 750 -72.64 -37.05 6.42
CA ALA A 750 -71.35 -37.67 6.13
C ALA A 750 -70.63 -37.01 4.95
N THR A 751 -71.37 -36.58 3.92
CA THR A 751 -70.80 -35.86 2.77
C THR A 751 -70.29 -34.47 3.16
N ALA A 752 -71.01 -33.74 4.01
CA ALA A 752 -70.55 -32.44 4.50
C ALA A 752 -69.37 -32.57 5.46
N GLU A 753 -69.37 -33.57 6.34
CA GLU A 753 -68.23 -33.86 7.23
C GLU A 753 -66.99 -34.27 6.43
N ALA A 754 -67.15 -35.07 5.38
CA ALA A 754 -66.05 -35.41 4.47
C ALA A 754 -65.48 -34.17 3.75
N TYR A 755 -66.35 -33.26 3.29
CA TYR A 755 -65.93 -31.98 2.70
C TYR A 755 -65.14 -31.12 3.70
N LEU A 756 -65.61 -31.02 4.95
CA LEU A 756 -64.93 -30.27 6.02
C LEU A 756 -63.60 -30.91 6.43
N SER A 757 -63.55 -32.25 6.49
CA SER A 757 -62.31 -32.99 6.74
C SER A 757 -61.31 -32.74 5.63
N TRP A 758 -61.74 -32.85 4.37
CA TRP A 758 -60.88 -32.56 3.21
C TRP A 758 -60.35 -31.14 3.22
N LEU A 759 -61.19 -30.13 3.48
CA LEU A 759 -60.72 -28.74 3.65
C LEU A 759 -59.69 -28.64 4.77
N SER A 760 -59.89 -29.38 5.87
CA SER A 760 -58.96 -29.37 7.00
C SER A 760 -57.61 -29.97 6.64
N ASP A 761 -57.62 -31.05 5.87
CA ASP A 761 -56.41 -31.74 5.42
C ASP A 761 -55.64 -30.91 4.38
N GLU A 762 -56.36 -30.31 3.42
CA GLU A 762 -55.79 -29.48 2.35
C GLU A 762 -55.16 -28.19 2.87
N THR A 763 -55.82 -27.52 3.82
CA THR A 763 -55.38 -26.22 4.35
C THR A 763 -54.51 -26.37 5.59
N GLY A 764 -54.62 -27.50 6.29
CA GLY A 764 -54.02 -27.71 7.60
C GLY A 764 -54.65 -26.91 8.74
N TYR A 765 -55.80 -26.27 8.51
CA TYR A 765 -56.62 -25.60 9.53
C TYR A 765 -57.84 -26.43 9.87
N ARG A 766 -58.43 -26.22 11.05
CA ARG A 766 -59.60 -27.00 11.45
C ARG A 766 -60.89 -26.40 10.89
N TYR A 767 -61.47 -27.04 9.88
CA TYR A 767 -62.80 -26.74 9.34
C TYR A 767 -63.86 -27.64 9.99
N ARG A 768 -65.00 -27.07 10.36
CA ARG A 768 -66.09 -27.78 11.03
C ARG A 768 -67.45 -27.11 10.81
N LEU A 769 -68.51 -27.81 11.21
CA LEU A 769 -69.82 -27.19 11.41
C LEU A 769 -69.76 -26.23 12.61
N PRO A 770 -70.52 -25.13 12.58
CA PRO A 770 -70.66 -24.24 13.72
C PRO A 770 -71.41 -24.93 14.87
N SER A 771 -71.08 -24.56 16.11
CA SER A 771 -72.03 -24.78 17.20
C SER A 771 -73.24 -23.85 17.06
N GLU A 772 -74.38 -24.21 17.65
CA GLU A 772 -75.60 -23.39 17.66
C GLU A 772 -75.31 -21.94 18.08
N GLN A 773 -74.52 -21.79 19.14
CA GLN A 773 -74.19 -20.47 19.70
C GLN A 773 -73.26 -19.67 18.79
N GLU A 774 -72.28 -20.30 18.14
CA GLU A 774 -71.39 -19.62 17.18
C GLU A 774 -72.15 -19.21 15.93
N TRP A 775 -73.01 -20.10 15.41
CA TRP A 775 -73.88 -19.82 14.28
C TRP A 775 -74.81 -18.65 14.60
N PHE A 776 -75.49 -18.68 15.75
CA PHE A 776 -76.40 -17.62 16.17
C PHE A 776 -75.68 -16.28 16.32
N ALA A 777 -74.50 -16.27 16.94
CA ALA A 777 -73.69 -15.06 17.09
C ALA A 777 -73.28 -14.48 15.73
N ALA A 778 -72.98 -15.34 14.76
CA ALA A 778 -72.63 -14.93 13.40
C ALA A 778 -73.84 -14.39 12.62
N ALA A 779 -74.94 -15.14 12.62
CA ALA A 779 -76.15 -14.85 11.84
C ALA A 779 -76.89 -13.60 12.37
N SER A 780 -76.99 -13.45 13.69
CA SER A 780 -77.63 -12.28 14.33
C SER A 780 -76.76 -11.02 14.34
N ALA A 781 -75.49 -11.10 13.96
CA ALA A 781 -74.53 -10.00 14.01
C ALA A 781 -74.53 -9.22 15.36
N ARG A 782 -74.58 -9.95 16.49
CA ARG A 782 -74.73 -9.41 17.88
C ARG A 782 -76.10 -8.76 18.16
N GLY A 783 -77.16 -9.33 17.60
CA GLY A 783 -78.52 -8.86 17.83
C GLY A 783 -78.89 -7.63 16.99
N GLU A 784 -78.22 -7.42 15.85
CA GLU A 784 -78.74 -6.53 14.81
C GLU A 784 -80.00 -7.15 14.19
N ASP A 785 -80.89 -6.31 13.65
CA ASP A 785 -82.08 -6.78 12.94
C ASP A 785 -81.71 -7.63 11.73
N GLU A 786 -82.48 -8.69 11.46
CA GLU A 786 -82.20 -9.50 10.29
C GLU A 786 -82.47 -8.75 8.98
N VAL A 787 -81.65 -9.06 7.98
CA VAL A 787 -81.70 -8.42 6.67
C VAL A 787 -83.09 -8.57 6.03
N ALA A 788 -83.66 -7.48 5.51
CA ALA A 788 -85.02 -7.49 4.98
C ALA A 788 -85.18 -8.37 3.71
N ASP A 789 -84.09 -8.59 2.96
CA ASP A 789 -84.10 -9.28 1.68
C ASP A 789 -83.80 -10.79 1.76
N ARG A 790 -83.88 -11.42 2.94
CA ARG A 790 -83.81 -12.88 3.12
C ARG A 790 -84.73 -13.64 2.16
N ASN A 791 -84.28 -14.80 1.67
CA ASN A 791 -85.04 -15.66 0.75
C ASN A 791 -86.04 -16.59 1.47
N CYS A 792 -86.80 -16.07 2.44
CA CYS A 792 -87.85 -16.83 3.15
C CYS A 792 -89.19 -16.76 2.41
N HIS A 793 -90.13 -17.65 2.73
CA HIS A 793 -91.43 -17.68 2.07
C HIS A 793 -92.28 -16.45 2.44
N LEU A 794 -92.69 -15.68 1.43
CA LEU A 794 -93.60 -14.55 1.58
C LEU A 794 -94.53 -14.48 0.38
N LYS A 795 -95.84 -14.45 0.64
CA LYS A 795 -96.87 -14.24 -0.38
C LYS A 795 -97.76 -13.08 0.04
N TYR A 796 -97.60 -11.93 -0.61
CA TYR A 796 -98.38 -10.73 -0.30
C TYR A 796 -98.60 -9.89 -1.56
N GLY A 797 -99.85 -9.50 -1.84
CA GLY A 797 -100.17 -8.55 -2.91
C GLY A 797 -99.71 -8.97 -4.32
N GLY A 798 -99.68 -10.26 -4.64
CA GLY A 798 -99.23 -10.79 -5.93
C GLY A 798 -97.72 -11.02 -6.06
N ILE A 799 -96.92 -10.65 -5.05
CA ILE A 799 -95.49 -10.95 -4.96
C ILE A 799 -95.32 -12.25 -4.17
N GLU A 800 -94.58 -13.20 -4.75
CA GLU A 800 -94.21 -14.48 -4.12
C GLU A 800 -92.68 -14.59 -4.07
N LYS A 801 -92.12 -14.68 -2.85
CA LYS A 801 -90.69 -14.81 -2.57
C LYS A 801 -90.42 -16.12 -1.82
N GLY A 802 -89.23 -16.71 -1.98
CA GLY A 802 -88.88 -18.02 -1.40
C GLY A 802 -89.35 -19.23 -2.21
N ALA A 803 -89.90 -19.01 -3.42
CA ALA A 803 -90.38 -20.09 -4.29
C ALA A 803 -89.24 -21.00 -4.80
N GLU A 804 -88.04 -20.44 -5.00
CA GLU A 804 -86.85 -21.14 -5.49
C GLU A 804 -85.61 -20.77 -4.67
N LEU A 805 -84.55 -21.58 -4.78
CA LEU A 805 -83.25 -21.23 -4.21
C LEU A 805 -82.63 -20.07 -4.98
N VAL A 806 -81.94 -19.19 -4.27
CA VAL A 806 -81.10 -18.16 -4.88
C VAL A 806 -79.63 -18.54 -4.78
N PRO A 807 -78.74 -18.02 -5.66
CA PRO A 807 -77.31 -18.25 -5.54
C PRO A 807 -76.79 -17.88 -4.15
N ALA A 808 -75.85 -18.66 -3.60
CA ALA A 808 -75.33 -18.45 -2.24
C ALA A 808 -74.71 -17.05 -2.03
N ARG A 809 -74.29 -16.40 -3.12
CA ARG A 809 -73.72 -15.04 -3.14
C ARG A 809 -74.74 -13.92 -3.40
N ALA A 810 -76.02 -14.25 -3.57
CA ALA A 810 -77.08 -13.27 -3.80
C ALA A 810 -77.59 -12.66 -2.48
N GLY A 811 -78.11 -11.44 -2.55
CA GLY A 811 -78.70 -10.73 -1.42
C GLY A 811 -77.73 -9.80 -0.69
N SER A 812 -78.22 -9.20 0.39
CA SER A 812 -77.47 -8.24 1.21
C SER A 812 -76.82 -8.93 2.40
N SER A 813 -75.66 -8.42 2.83
CA SER A 813 -74.94 -8.98 3.97
C SER A 813 -75.45 -8.44 5.31
N ASN A 814 -75.41 -9.26 6.36
CA ASN A 814 -75.62 -8.79 7.74
C ASN A 814 -74.45 -7.90 8.24
N GLY A 815 -74.53 -7.44 9.50
CA GLY A 815 -73.50 -6.59 10.12
C GLY A 815 -72.07 -7.14 10.12
N PHE A 816 -71.90 -8.46 10.03
CA PHE A 816 -70.59 -9.11 9.93
C PHE A 816 -70.16 -9.44 8.51
N GLY A 817 -71.03 -9.25 7.52
CA GLY A 817 -70.73 -9.52 6.13
C GLY A 817 -71.24 -10.86 5.61
N LEU A 818 -72.01 -11.63 6.41
CA LEU A 818 -72.59 -12.91 5.99
C LEU A 818 -73.78 -12.67 5.07
N LEU A 819 -73.88 -13.42 3.97
CA LEU A 819 -75.05 -13.46 3.10
C LEU A 819 -75.84 -14.74 3.37
N ASN A 820 -77.16 -14.66 3.14
CA ASN A 820 -78.10 -15.77 3.34
C ASN A 820 -77.87 -16.51 4.66
N ALA A 821 -77.64 -15.76 5.75
CA ALA A 821 -77.48 -16.35 7.09
C ALA A 821 -78.80 -16.88 7.67
N VAL A 822 -79.94 -16.50 7.08
CA VAL A 822 -81.29 -16.84 7.51
C VAL A 822 -82.14 -16.93 6.23
N GLY A 823 -82.89 -18.01 6.06
CA GLY A 823 -83.60 -18.30 4.81
C GLY A 823 -82.70 -18.81 3.70
N ASN A 824 -83.24 -18.99 2.49
CA ASN A 824 -82.61 -19.78 1.41
C ASN A 824 -82.54 -21.27 1.77
N VAL A 825 -81.41 -21.80 2.25
CA VAL A 825 -81.38 -23.09 2.96
C VAL A 825 -81.29 -22.86 4.46
N GLN A 826 -81.93 -23.73 5.24
CA GLN A 826 -81.58 -23.83 6.66
C GLN A 826 -80.20 -24.50 6.78
N GLU A 827 -79.47 -24.24 7.86
CA GLU A 827 -78.09 -24.67 7.95
C GLU A 827 -77.82 -25.61 9.11
N TRP A 828 -76.97 -26.60 8.89
CA TRP A 828 -76.51 -27.47 9.97
C TRP A 828 -75.67 -26.73 11.00
N GLY A 829 -75.99 -26.98 12.27
CA GLY A 829 -75.16 -26.64 13.41
C GLY A 829 -75.30 -27.67 14.53
N LEU A 830 -74.34 -27.67 15.44
CA LEU A 830 -74.29 -28.60 16.58
C LEU A 830 -74.85 -27.94 17.84
N GLY A 831 -75.87 -28.55 18.44
CA GLY A 831 -76.42 -28.12 19.71
C GLY A 831 -75.48 -28.38 20.90
N THR A 832 -75.92 -27.99 22.10
CA THR A 832 -75.09 -28.06 23.31
C THR A 832 -74.82 -29.49 23.78
N GLU A 833 -75.68 -30.44 23.43
CA GLU A 833 -75.55 -31.86 23.77
C GLU A 833 -74.97 -32.67 22.60
N GLY A 834 -74.54 -32.00 21.52
CA GLY A 834 -74.00 -32.63 20.32
C GLY A 834 -75.07 -33.08 19.32
N GLU A 835 -76.33 -32.72 19.54
CA GLU A 835 -77.42 -32.99 18.61
C GLU A 835 -77.30 -32.14 17.34
N LEU A 836 -77.66 -32.72 16.19
CA LEU A 836 -77.65 -32.00 14.92
C LEU A 836 -78.92 -31.16 14.78
N LEU A 837 -78.73 -29.87 14.52
CA LEU A 837 -79.80 -28.89 14.36
C LEU A 837 -79.80 -28.32 12.94
N ALA A 838 -80.97 -27.94 12.46
CA ALA A 838 -81.16 -27.08 11.29
C ALA A 838 -81.56 -25.68 11.76
N LEU A 839 -80.74 -24.67 11.43
CA LEU A 839 -80.76 -23.31 11.97
C LEU A 839 -81.17 -22.28 10.90
N GLY A 840 -81.79 -21.18 11.32
CA GLY A 840 -82.06 -20.00 10.47
C GLY A 840 -83.30 -20.07 9.59
N GLY A 841 -84.00 -21.21 9.56
CA GLY A 841 -85.14 -21.41 8.67
C GLY A 841 -84.75 -21.45 7.18
N SER A 842 -85.69 -21.90 6.36
CA SER A 842 -85.48 -22.17 4.94
C SER A 842 -86.40 -21.32 4.06
N ARG A 843 -86.22 -21.40 2.74
CA ARG A 843 -87.07 -20.68 1.77
C ARG A 843 -88.56 -21.01 1.84
N ILE A 844 -88.94 -22.15 2.43
CA ILE A 844 -90.34 -22.55 2.61
C ILE A 844 -90.93 -22.10 3.95
N ASP A 845 -90.09 -21.67 4.90
CA ASP A 845 -90.56 -21.17 6.18
C ASP A 845 -91.14 -19.76 5.99
N PRO A 846 -92.31 -19.45 6.58
CA PRO A 846 -92.91 -18.13 6.46
C PRO A 846 -91.97 -17.08 7.07
N MET A 847 -91.87 -15.91 6.44
CA MET A 847 -90.98 -14.81 6.86
C MET A 847 -91.02 -14.51 8.38
N SER A 848 -92.19 -14.63 9.02
CA SER A 848 -92.36 -14.40 10.46
C SER A 848 -91.70 -15.45 11.38
N ARG A 849 -91.35 -16.62 10.84
CA ARG A 849 -90.68 -17.73 11.56
C ARG A 849 -89.32 -18.09 10.94
N CYS A 850 -88.84 -17.29 9.99
CA CYS A 850 -87.56 -17.45 9.32
C CYS A 850 -86.57 -16.44 9.93
N LEU A 851 -86.13 -16.73 11.15
CA LEU A 851 -85.37 -15.84 12.03
C LEU A 851 -84.05 -16.51 12.42
N ALA A 852 -83.09 -15.73 12.91
CA ALA A 852 -81.84 -16.28 13.44
C ALA A 852 -82.08 -17.18 14.68
N THR A 853 -83.19 -17.03 15.37
CA THR A 853 -83.57 -17.89 16.52
C THR A 853 -84.26 -19.19 16.12
N THR A 854 -84.60 -19.37 14.83
CA THR A 854 -85.29 -20.56 14.34
C THR A 854 -84.35 -21.76 14.35
N LYS A 855 -84.76 -22.84 15.03
CA LYS A 855 -84.03 -24.11 15.05
C LYS A 855 -84.97 -25.32 15.07
N LYS A 856 -84.57 -26.41 14.42
CA LYS A 856 -85.28 -27.70 14.36
C LYS A 856 -84.28 -28.84 14.52
N LEU A 857 -84.69 -29.96 15.13
CA LEU A 857 -83.86 -31.18 15.17
C LEU A 857 -83.72 -31.76 13.76
N HIS A 858 -82.54 -32.24 13.40
CA HIS A 858 -82.26 -32.82 12.09
C HIS A 858 -81.61 -34.21 12.22
N ASN A 859 -81.90 -35.13 11.30
CA ASN A 859 -81.44 -36.54 11.36
C ASN A 859 -80.24 -36.85 10.44
N GLY A 860 -79.72 -35.84 9.75
CA GLY A 860 -78.55 -35.95 8.86
C GLY A 860 -78.83 -36.57 7.49
N GLN A 861 -80.09 -36.88 7.17
CA GLN A 861 -80.48 -37.41 5.87
C GLN A 861 -80.60 -36.30 4.81
N PRO A 862 -80.40 -36.62 3.51
CA PRO A 862 -80.61 -35.66 2.42
C PRO A 862 -82.02 -35.08 2.36
N ASP A 863 -82.14 -33.76 2.28
CA ASP A 863 -83.39 -33.05 2.02
C ASP A 863 -83.19 -31.83 1.08
N GLU A 864 -84.27 -31.20 0.61
CA GLU A 864 -84.18 -30.10 -0.36
C GLU A 864 -83.93 -28.71 0.27
N PHE A 865 -83.94 -28.61 1.60
CA PHE A 865 -84.04 -27.35 2.32
C PHE A 865 -82.82 -27.07 3.20
N THR A 866 -82.00 -28.08 3.47
CA THR A 866 -80.89 -28.02 4.41
C THR A 866 -79.54 -28.05 3.68
N GLY A 867 -78.69 -27.10 4.02
CA GLY A 867 -77.29 -27.04 3.63
C GLY A 867 -76.42 -26.74 4.85
N PHE A 868 -75.28 -26.11 4.63
CA PHE A 868 -74.37 -25.75 5.72
C PHE A 868 -73.43 -24.61 5.32
N ARG A 869 -72.83 -23.99 6.33
CA ARG A 869 -71.67 -23.11 6.20
C ARG A 869 -70.49 -23.64 7.00
N VAL A 870 -69.30 -23.20 6.63
CA VAL A 870 -68.08 -23.61 7.29
C VAL A 870 -67.71 -22.66 8.45
N VAL A 871 -67.11 -23.21 9.49
CA VAL A 871 -66.36 -22.45 10.50
C VAL A 871 -64.93 -22.97 10.57
N ARG A 872 -63.98 -22.04 10.66
CA ARG A 872 -62.55 -22.27 10.81
C ARG A 872 -62.04 -21.49 12.02
N ASP A 873 -61.26 -22.15 12.86
CA ASP A 873 -60.57 -21.48 13.97
C ASP A 873 -59.42 -20.61 13.41
N VAL A 874 -59.28 -19.37 13.90
CA VAL A 874 -58.19 -18.45 13.51
C VAL A 874 -57.08 -18.54 14.55
N ASN A 875 -55.83 -18.72 14.10
CA ASN A 875 -54.68 -18.92 14.97
C ASN A 875 -54.00 -17.63 15.41
#